data_AF-A0AAU3Q739-F1
#
_entry.id   AF-A0AAU3Q739-F1
#
_cell.length_a   1.000
_cell.length_b   1.000
_cell.length_c   1.000
_cell.angle_alpha   90.00
_cell.angle_beta   90.00
_cell.angle_gamma   90.00
#
_symmetry.space_group_name_H-M   'P 1'
#
loop_
_entity.id
_entity.type
_entity.pdbx_description
1 polymer ?
#
loop_
_entity_poly.entity_id
_entity_poly.type
_entity_poly.pdbx_seq_one_letter_code
_entity_poly.pdbx_strand_id
1 'polypeptide(L)'
;MNQVHVESDTPRAIFRDRHEAGRVLAGLLEHYRDDPDVLVLGLARGGVPVAWEVAAALDAPLDTLIVRKLGAPSHPEFAIGALAMGGRIVLNDDMIRGLHITAEEVRRIARTETDELYRREAAYRGDRGPLEMAGRTVILVDDGLATGASMFAAVDAIRADQPKRIIVAVPAAPESTCRELGAGVDEVVCATMPSPFGSVGASFWDFTQVTDEQVRVLLSTRTTGTAVPPIDIAATIAAAAVEAPGGVPPTHVLEELIGDAQIVLIGESSHGTEEFYAARAAITRWLIENKGFTAVAAEADWPDAYRANRYVRGHGPDTTAEEALRGFERFPSWMWRNTVVRDFIAWLHDHNREQRSRDLPRTGFYGLDLYSMHRSMQQVIDYLDRVDPRAALRARDRYGCFDHISGDDGQAYGFAAAFGAGRSCETQAIEQLVELRDDLLAREDSDPADADDRFDALRNAWTVHDAETYYRAMFGDRVSSWNLRDRHMAETLDALVEHLQPDEPGDRKARIVVWAHNSHVGDARATEMGAEDQLTLGQLVRQKYGAACRCIGFSTYAGSVTAAEEWGGPAKREGVRPALGSSMEELMHDTGMTEFVLRMDLPGDAIDILRQPRLQRAIGVIYHPGTERQSHYYHARPADQFDALIHLDVTTAITPLEPTRQWIDGTIPETYPSGL
;
A
#
# COMPACT_ATOMS: atom_id res chain seq x y z
N MET A 1 -4.23 -33.90 -3.42
CA MET A 1 -3.53 -32.61 -3.26
C MET A 1 -4.15 -31.95 -2.05
N ASN A 2 -3.46 -31.98 -0.90
CA ASN A 2 -4.01 -31.45 0.35
C ASN A 2 -4.16 -29.94 0.23
N GLN A 3 -5.39 -29.46 0.20
CA GLN A 3 -5.72 -28.05 0.40
C GLN A 3 -5.23 -27.65 1.80
N VAL A 4 -4.19 -26.83 1.85
CA VAL A 4 -3.85 -26.10 3.06
C VAL A 4 -4.83 -24.95 3.13
N HIS A 5 -5.94 -25.13 3.86
CA HIS A 5 -6.74 -24.01 4.33
C HIS A 5 -5.89 -23.20 5.30
N VAL A 6 -5.40 -22.05 4.85
CA VAL A 6 -4.91 -21.00 5.75
C VAL A 6 -6.14 -20.22 6.19
N GLU A 7 -6.83 -20.69 7.21
CA GLU A 7 -7.69 -19.82 8.01
C GLU A 7 -6.76 -18.90 8.81
N SER A 8 -6.51 -17.69 8.33
CA SER A 8 -5.99 -16.61 9.16
C SER A 8 -7.12 -15.68 9.56
N ASP A 9 -8.03 -16.18 10.41
CA ASP A 9 -9.09 -15.39 11.04
C ASP A 9 -8.54 -14.52 12.20
N THR A 10 -7.36 -13.92 11.98
CA THR A 10 -6.73 -13.02 12.95
C THR A 10 -6.48 -11.69 12.26
N PRO A 11 -7.23 -10.64 12.59
CA PRO A 11 -6.93 -9.29 12.12
C PRO A 11 -5.45 -8.95 12.40
N ARG A 12 -4.71 -8.55 11.36
CA ARG A 12 -3.29 -8.22 11.51
C ARG A 12 -3.17 -6.88 12.24
N ALA A 13 -2.62 -6.95 13.44
CA ALA A 13 -2.42 -5.82 14.31
C ALA A 13 -1.54 -4.72 13.69
N ILE A 14 -2.00 -3.47 13.78
CA ILE A 14 -1.35 -2.28 13.20
C ILE A 14 -0.36 -1.67 14.20
N PHE A 15 -0.74 -1.63 15.49
CA PHE A 15 0.07 -1.10 16.58
C PHE A 15 0.62 -2.24 17.43
N ARG A 16 1.88 -2.16 17.84
CA ARG A 16 2.51 -3.10 18.77
C ARG A 16 1.79 -3.11 20.11
N ASP A 17 1.51 -1.93 20.67
CA ASP A 17 0.89 -1.74 21.98
C ASP A 17 0.21 -0.36 22.06
N ARG A 18 -0.45 -0.07 23.19
CA ARG A 18 -1.12 1.23 23.44
C ARG A 18 -0.16 2.42 23.48
N HIS A 19 1.09 2.22 23.86
CA HIS A 19 2.09 3.29 23.91
C HIS A 19 2.56 3.68 22.50
N GLU A 20 2.75 2.72 21.61
CA GLU A 20 3.02 3.01 20.19
C GLU A 20 1.85 3.75 19.55
N ALA A 21 0.62 3.28 19.75
CA ALA A 21 -0.56 3.96 19.26
C ALA A 21 -0.68 5.40 19.79
N GLY A 22 -0.37 5.63 21.07
CA GLY A 22 -0.35 6.96 21.67
C GLY A 22 0.70 7.89 21.06
N ARG A 23 1.91 7.38 20.76
CA ARG A 23 2.97 8.15 20.08
C ARG A 23 2.59 8.54 18.66
N VAL A 24 1.96 7.62 17.91
CA VAL A 24 1.44 7.92 16.57
C VAL A 24 0.37 9.01 16.63
N LEU A 25 -0.59 8.87 17.56
CA LEU A 25 -1.66 9.84 17.76
C LEU A 25 -1.14 11.21 18.20
N ALA A 26 -0.08 11.23 19.02
CA ALA A 26 0.59 12.46 19.44
C ALA A 26 1.18 13.24 18.25
N GLY A 27 1.79 12.55 17.28
CA GLY A 27 2.30 13.18 16.06
C GLY A 27 1.20 13.87 15.24
N LEU A 28 0.02 13.25 15.13
CA LEU A 28 -1.13 13.85 14.45
C LEU A 28 -1.70 15.08 15.20
N LEU A 29 -1.47 15.16 16.51
CA LEU A 29 -1.93 16.24 17.39
C LEU A 29 -0.86 17.30 17.67
N GLU A 30 0.32 17.23 17.04
CA GLU A 30 1.47 18.06 17.39
C GLU A 30 1.20 19.57 17.32
N HIS A 31 0.25 19.99 16.48
CA HIS A 31 -0.18 21.39 16.38
C HIS A 31 -0.87 21.95 17.65
N TYR A 32 -1.18 21.10 18.65
CA TYR A 32 -1.67 21.48 19.98
C TYR A 32 -0.56 21.64 21.04
N ARG A 33 0.70 21.38 20.69
CA ARG A 33 1.84 21.45 21.61
C ARG A 33 1.98 22.85 22.21
N ASP A 34 2.32 22.91 23.49
CA ASP A 34 2.58 24.14 24.26
C ASP A 34 1.37 25.10 24.38
N ASP A 35 0.16 24.69 23.96
CA ASP A 35 -1.06 25.47 24.18
C ASP A 35 -1.49 25.34 25.66
N PRO A 36 -1.44 26.42 26.45
CA PRO A 36 -1.75 26.39 27.88
C PRO A 36 -3.22 26.07 28.17
N ASP A 37 -4.10 26.18 27.18
CA ASP A 37 -5.52 25.86 27.30
C ASP A 37 -5.80 24.36 27.10
N VAL A 38 -4.83 23.55 26.67
CA VAL A 38 -5.05 22.13 26.37
C VAL A 38 -5.13 21.30 27.65
N LEU A 39 -6.10 20.38 27.69
CA LEU A 39 -6.25 19.34 28.72
C LEU A 39 -6.48 18.00 28.02
N VAL A 40 -5.63 17.02 28.31
CA VAL A 40 -5.76 15.67 27.75
C VAL A 40 -6.47 14.76 28.75
N LEU A 41 -7.57 14.14 28.32
CA LEU A 41 -8.38 13.24 29.12
C LEU A 41 -8.37 11.83 28.51
N GLY A 42 -7.82 10.85 29.23
CA GLY A 42 -7.92 9.45 28.85
C GLY A 42 -9.19 8.79 29.38
N LEU A 43 -9.97 8.13 28.51
CA LEU A 43 -11.10 7.30 28.92
C LEU A 43 -10.59 6.08 29.70
N ALA A 44 -11.00 5.96 30.95
CA ALA A 44 -10.55 4.85 31.78
C ALA A 44 -11.16 3.52 31.30
N ARG A 45 -10.38 2.43 31.15
CA ARG A 45 -8.96 2.28 31.50
C ARG A 45 -8.02 2.28 30.30
N GLY A 46 -8.51 1.77 29.16
CA GLY A 46 -7.72 1.51 27.96
C GLY A 46 -7.12 2.78 27.35
N GLY A 47 -7.86 3.88 27.37
CA GLY A 47 -7.42 5.17 26.85
C GLY A 47 -6.31 5.85 27.64
N VAL A 48 -6.08 5.53 28.92
CA VAL A 48 -5.12 6.28 29.76
C VAL A 48 -3.66 6.12 29.30
N PRO A 49 -3.14 4.91 28.97
CA PRO A 49 -1.80 4.76 28.38
C PRO A 49 -1.62 5.54 27.07
N VAL A 50 -2.63 5.55 26.20
CA VAL A 50 -2.61 6.30 24.94
C VAL A 50 -2.59 7.81 25.22
N ALA A 51 -3.48 8.25 26.10
CA ALA A 51 -3.59 9.65 26.53
C ALA A 51 -2.32 10.17 27.20
N TRP A 52 -1.60 9.32 27.93
CA TRP A 52 -0.36 9.69 28.58
C TRP A 52 0.72 10.06 27.57
N GLU A 53 0.89 9.27 26.51
CA GLU A 53 1.85 9.58 25.42
C GLU A 53 1.48 10.88 24.72
N VAL A 54 0.19 11.09 24.43
CA VAL A 54 -0.33 12.34 23.85
C VAL A 54 -0.04 13.53 24.77
N ALA A 55 -0.40 13.44 26.05
CA ALA A 55 -0.21 14.52 27.02
C ALA A 55 1.28 14.87 27.21
N ALA A 56 2.14 13.86 27.32
CA ALA A 56 3.58 14.05 27.47
C ALA A 56 4.21 14.70 26.23
N ALA A 57 3.77 14.30 25.03
CA ALA A 57 4.27 14.88 23.79
C ALA A 57 3.84 16.34 23.59
N LEU A 58 2.64 16.71 24.04
CA LEU A 58 2.09 18.06 23.89
C LEU A 58 2.48 19.03 25.03
N ASP A 59 3.24 18.57 26.03
CA ASP A 59 3.49 19.26 27.30
C ASP A 59 2.20 19.70 28.00
N ALA A 60 1.16 18.86 27.92
CA ALA A 60 -0.18 19.15 28.41
C ALA A 60 -0.51 18.37 29.70
N PRO A 61 -1.38 18.92 30.59
CA PRO A 61 -1.86 18.18 31.75
C PRO A 61 -2.68 16.96 31.34
N LEU A 62 -2.38 15.82 31.96
CA LEU A 62 -3.14 14.58 31.85
C LEU A 62 -4.09 14.40 33.05
N ASP A 63 -5.34 14.08 32.77
CA ASP A 63 -6.25 13.48 33.74
C ASP A 63 -7.07 12.35 33.08
N THR A 64 -7.97 11.72 33.84
CA THR A 64 -8.84 10.65 33.33
C THR A 64 -10.31 11.01 33.44
N LEU A 65 -11.08 10.61 32.42
CA LEU A 65 -12.53 10.63 32.45
C LEU A 65 -13.06 9.21 32.62
N ILE A 66 -13.92 9.01 33.62
CA ILE A 66 -14.59 7.74 33.87
C ILE A 66 -16.01 7.84 33.33
N VAL A 67 -16.31 6.98 32.36
CA VAL A 67 -17.66 6.80 31.82
C VAL A 67 -18.09 5.35 32.05
N ARG A 68 -19.33 5.18 32.49
CA ARG A 68 -19.96 3.89 32.73
C ARG A 68 -21.14 3.73 31.78
N LYS A 69 -21.21 2.61 31.07
CA LYS A 69 -22.35 2.29 30.23
C LYS A 69 -23.53 1.87 31.09
N LEU A 70 -24.72 2.38 30.79
CA LEU A 70 -25.97 1.89 31.37
C LEU A 70 -26.48 0.78 30.45
N GLY A 71 -26.40 -0.47 30.93
CA GLY A 71 -26.87 -1.65 30.20
C GLY A 71 -28.39 -1.85 30.30
N ALA A 72 -29.02 -2.46 29.30
CA ALA A 72 -30.44 -2.78 29.31
C ALA A 72 -30.81 -3.78 30.44
N PRO A 73 -32.02 -3.73 31.01
CA PRO A 73 -32.50 -4.76 31.93
C PRO A 73 -32.42 -6.16 31.28
N SER A 74 -31.75 -7.09 31.95
CA SER A 74 -31.49 -8.49 31.50
C SER A 74 -30.45 -8.67 30.38
N HIS A 75 -29.95 -7.58 29.79
CA HIS A 75 -28.99 -7.57 28.67
C HIS A 75 -27.95 -6.46 28.87
N PRO A 76 -27.08 -6.58 29.90
CA PRO A 76 -26.12 -5.53 30.28
C PRO A 76 -25.14 -5.15 29.16
N GLU A 77 -24.93 -6.03 28.19
CA GLU A 77 -24.13 -5.81 26.98
C GLU A 77 -24.77 -4.82 25.98
N PHE A 78 -26.08 -4.56 26.06
CA PHE A 78 -26.76 -3.58 25.21
C PHE A 78 -26.87 -2.22 25.90
N ALA A 79 -26.32 -1.17 25.29
CA ALA A 79 -26.31 0.18 25.89
C ALA A 79 -27.67 0.86 25.73
N ILE A 80 -28.27 1.29 26.84
CA ILE A 80 -29.46 2.15 26.85
C ILE A 80 -29.10 3.60 27.20
N GLY A 81 -27.84 3.84 27.56
CA GLY A 81 -27.31 5.13 27.95
C GLY A 81 -25.92 4.99 28.55
N ALA A 82 -25.46 6.06 29.18
CA ALA A 82 -24.19 6.12 29.87
C ALA A 82 -24.24 7.13 31.02
N LEU A 83 -23.35 6.95 31.97
CA LEU A 83 -23.15 7.76 33.15
C LEU A 83 -21.71 8.29 33.13
N ALA A 84 -21.55 9.59 33.29
CA ALA A 84 -20.26 10.25 33.36
C ALA A 84 -20.02 10.90 34.73
N MET A 85 -18.78 11.39 34.93
CA MET A 85 -18.37 12.11 36.12
C MET A 85 -19.34 13.25 36.49
N GLY A 86 -19.59 13.43 37.79
CA GLY A 86 -20.61 14.36 38.31
C GLY A 86 -22.03 13.80 38.34
N GLY A 87 -22.21 12.50 38.05
CA GLY A 87 -23.51 11.82 38.14
C GLY A 87 -24.46 12.12 36.96
N ARG A 88 -23.92 12.67 35.86
CA ARG A 88 -24.70 12.99 34.66
C ARG A 88 -25.01 11.72 33.87
N ILE A 89 -26.30 11.53 33.59
CA ILE A 89 -26.84 10.39 32.84
C ILE A 89 -27.28 10.86 31.46
N VAL A 90 -26.78 10.20 30.42
CA VAL A 90 -27.23 10.35 29.02
C VAL A 90 -27.98 9.07 28.64
N LEU A 91 -29.19 9.19 28.10
CA LEU A 91 -30.03 8.05 27.71
C LEU A 91 -30.27 8.06 26.21
N ASN A 92 -30.41 6.88 25.62
CA ASN A 92 -30.88 6.73 24.25
C ASN A 92 -32.41 6.54 24.26
N ASP A 93 -33.14 7.61 23.94
CA ASP A 93 -34.62 7.64 24.01
C ASP A 93 -35.30 6.62 23.08
N ASP A 94 -34.67 6.27 21.96
CA ASP A 94 -35.21 5.26 21.03
C ASP A 94 -35.10 3.85 21.61
N MET A 95 -33.99 3.55 22.29
CA MET A 95 -33.79 2.29 23.01
C MET A 95 -34.71 2.15 24.21
N ILE A 96 -34.89 3.22 24.99
CA ILE A 96 -35.82 3.23 26.14
C ILE A 96 -37.25 2.95 25.67
N ARG A 97 -37.68 3.57 24.55
CA ARG A 97 -39.00 3.34 23.95
C ARG A 97 -39.14 1.93 23.37
N GLY A 98 -38.15 1.47 22.60
CA GLY A 98 -38.19 0.16 21.94
C GLY A 98 -38.23 -1.01 22.92
N LEU A 99 -37.49 -0.91 24.03
CA LEU A 99 -37.40 -1.94 25.05
C LEU A 99 -38.43 -1.80 26.18
N HIS A 100 -39.32 -0.80 26.12
CA HIS A 100 -40.34 -0.52 27.14
C HIS A 100 -39.77 -0.37 28.56
N ILE A 101 -38.58 0.24 28.67
CA ILE A 101 -37.85 0.35 29.94
C ILE A 101 -38.50 1.43 30.80
N THR A 102 -38.82 1.06 32.04
CA THR A 102 -39.44 1.98 33.00
C THR A 102 -38.43 2.95 33.60
N ALA A 103 -38.89 4.13 34.01
CA ALA A 103 -38.05 5.10 34.71
C ALA A 103 -37.44 4.55 36.03
N GLU A 104 -38.09 3.58 36.67
CA GLU A 104 -37.58 2.93 37.88
C GLU A 104 -36.41 1.99 37.56
N GLU A 105 -36.48 1.24 36.46
CA GLU A 105 -35.39 0.39 35.99
C GLU A 105 -34.15 1.21 35.62
N VAL A 106 -34.32 2.32 34.88
CA VAL A 106 -33.21 3.24 34.55
C VAL A 106 -32.55 3.77 35.83
N ARG A 107 -33.34 4.21 36.82
CA ARG A 107 -32.79 4.71 38.10
C ARG A 107 -32.03 3.63 38.85
N ARG A 108 -32.49 2.38 38.84
CA ARG A 108 -31.82 1.26 39.51
C ARG A 108 -30.46 0.95 38.85
N ILE A 109 -30.43 0.90 37.52
CA ILE A 109 -29.20 0.67 36.74
C ILE A 109 -28.23 1.82 36.99
N ALA A 110 -28.71 3.07 36.87
CA ALA A 110 -27.90 4.25 37.11
C ALA A 110 -27.28 4.28 38.52
N ARG A 111 -28.04 3.97 39.59
CA ARG A 111 -27.50 3.92 40.96
C ARG A 111 -26.34 2.94 41.09
N THR A 112 -26.49 1.73 40.52
CA THR A 112 -25.45 0.69 40.58
C THR A 112 -24.18 1.14 39.86
N GLU A 113 -24.35 1.76 38.69
CA GLU A 113 -23.23 2.27 37.90
C GLU A 113 -22.60 3.52 38.52
N THR A 114 -23.37 4.32 39.27
CA THR A 114 -22.90 5.47 40.04
C THR A 114 -21.96 5.06 41.17
N ASP A 115 -22.30 4.04 41.94
CA ASP A 115 -21.44 3.56 43.03
C ASP A 115 -20.07 3.07 42.51
N GLU A 116 -20.08 2.35 41.37
CA GLU A 116 -18.84 1.90 40.71
C GLU A 116 -18.05 3.06 40.09
N LEU A 117 -18.74 4.06 39.51
CA LEU A 117 -18.10 5.27 39.00
C LEU A 117 -17.35 6.00 40.11
N TYR A 118 -17.99 6.23 41.26
CA TYR A 118 -17.35 6.88 42.41
C TYR A 118 -16.19 6.07 42.99
N ARG A 119 -16.32 4.74 43.05
CA ARG A 119 -15.21 3.86 43.49
C ARG A 119 -13.97 4.04 42.61
N ARG A 120 -14.14 4.06 41.29
CA ARG A 120 -13.03 4.24 40.34
C ARG A 120 -12.48 5.66 40.36
N GLU A 121 -13.34 6.66 40.50
CA GLU A 121 -12.95 8.06 40.61
C GLU A 121 -12.04 8.27 41.82
N ALA A 122 -12.45 7.76 42.98
CA ALA A 122 -11.63 7.77 44.19
C ALA A 122 -10.32 6.99 44.02
N ALA A 123 -10.35 5.84 43.33
CA ALA A 123 -9.16 5.02 43.13
C ALA A 123 -8.10 5.67 42.20
N TYR A 124 -8.54 6.39 41.16
CA TYR A 124 -7.64 6.97 40.15
C TYR A 124 -7.25 8.41 40.45
N ARG A 125 -8.20 9.24 40.90
CA ARG A 125 -7.98 10.68 41.11
C ARG A 125 -7.68 11.03 42.58
N GLY A 126 -7.95 10.14 43.53
CA GLY A 126 -7.71 10.39 44.94
C GLY A 126 -8.40 11.67 45.42
N ASP A 127 -7.64 12.56 46.05
CA ASP A 127 -8.12 13.85 46.56
C ASP A 127 -8.08 15.00 45.54
N ARG A 128 -7.84 14.72 44.25
CA ARG A 128 -7.85 15.75 43.20
C ARG A 128 -9.25 16.38 43.09
N GLY A 129 -9.28 17.71 42.92
CA GLY A 129 -10.52 18.46 42.72
C GLY A 129 -11.23 18.13 41.41
N PRO A 130 -12.43 18.70 41.17
CA PRO A 130 -13.17 18.54 39.91
C PRO A 130 -12.32 18.91 38.69
N LEU A 131 -12.59 18.29 37.54
CA LEU A 131 -11.95 18.62 36.27
C LEU A 131 -12.33 20.05 35.84
N GLU A 132 -11.36 20.95 35.72
CA GLU A 132 -11.59 22.30 35.22
C GLU A 132 -11.54 22.33 33.69
N MET A 133 -12.67 22.06 33.05
CA MET A 133 -12.79 21.98 31.57
C MET A 133 -13.28 23.28 30.93
N ALA A 134 -13.89 24.18 31.71
CA ALA A 134 -14.46 25.43 31.21
C ALA A 134 -13.40 26.29 30.53
N GLY A 135 -13.67 26.71 29.29
CA GLY A 135 -12.74 27.53 28.49
C GLY A 135 -11.47 26.83 27.99
N ARG A 136 -11.30 25.52 28.25
CA ARG A 136 -10.14 24.73 27.78
C ARG A 136 -10.39 24.03 26.45
N THR A 137 -9.33 23.70 25.73
CA THR A 137 -9.36 22.75 24.62
C THR A 137 -9.20 21.35 25.21
N VAL A 138 -10.26 20.52 25.18
CA VAL A 138 -10.24 19.18 25.77
C VAL A 138 -9.98 18.15 24.68
N ILE A 139 -8.85 17.44 24.78
CA ILE A 139 -8.50 16.30 23.90
C ILE A 139 -8.89 15.01 24.61
N LEU A 140 -9.90 14.33 24.08
CA LEU A 140 -10.47 13.12 24.64
C LEU A 140 -9.93 11.89 23.92
N VAL A 141 -9.22 11.04 24.66
CA VAL A 141 -8.43 9.93 24.10
C VAL A 141 -8.94 8.58 24.59
N ASP A 142 -9.09 7.61 23.68
CA ASP A 142 -9.35 6.20 23.98
C ASP A 142 -8.44 5.27 23.18
N ASP A 143 -8.36 3.98 23.53
CA ASP A 143 -7.52 3.01 22.80
C ASP A 143 -8.10 2.53 21.47
N GLY A 144 -9.36 2.87 21.18
CA GLY A 144 -10.01 2.78 19.89
C GLY A 144 -11.52 2.89 20.01
N LEU A 145 -12.23 2.95 18.88
CA LEU A 145 -13.69 3.00 18.87
C LEU A 145 -14.23 1.81 18.08
N ALA A 146 -15.12 1.03 18.69
CA ALA A 146 -15.93 0.06 17.95
C ALA A 146 -17.25 0.68 17.52
N THR A 147 -18.11 1.03 18.48
CA THR A 147 -19.41 1.69 18.22
C THR A 147 -19.42 3.16 18.63
N GLY A 148 -18.37 3.65 19.28
CA GLY A 148 -18.28 5.02 19.78
C GLY A 148 -19.15 5.34 21.00
N ALA A 149 -20.01 4.45 21.48
CA ALA A 149 -21.02 4.77 22.50
C ALA A 149 -20.47 5.42 23.79
N SER A 150 -19.35 4.92 24.31
CA SER A 150 -18.68 5.50 25.49
C SER A 150 -18.08 6.87 25.20
N MET A 151 -17.59 7.08 23.97
CA MET A 151 -17.03 8.35 23.51
C MET A 151 -18.13 9.40 23.32
N PHE A 152 -19.26 9.08 22.71
CA PHE A 152 -20.42 9.98 22.60
C PHE A 152 -20.88 10.47 23.97
N ALA A 153 -21.01 9.55 24.93
CA ALA A 153 -21.38 9.88 26.30
C ALA A 153 -20.37 10.80 27.00
N ALA A 154 -19.08 10.56 26.77
CA ALA A 154 -18.02 11.40 27.27
C ALA A 154 -18.09 12.81 26.69
N VAL A 155 -18.28 12.94 25.37
CA VAL A 155 -18.44 14.22 24.67
C VAL A 155 -19.63 15.01 25.22
N ASP A 156 -20.79 14.38 25.37
CA ASP A 156 -21.98 15.05 25.91
C ASP A 156 -21.79 15.50 27.37
N ALA A 157 -21.08 14.71 28.17
CA ALA A 157 -20.78 15.06 29.56
C ALA A 157 -19.83 16.26 29.66
N ILE A 158 -18.80 16.31 28.80
CA ILE A 158 -17.83 17.41 28.75
C ILE A 158 -18.49 18.69 28.25
N ARG A 159 -19.36 18.61 27.23
CA ARG A 159 -20.02 19.78 26.62
C ARG A 159 -20.81 20.62 27.62
N ALA A 160 -21.36 19.99 28.66
CA ALA A 160 -22.09 20.67 29.72
C ALA A 160 -21.23 21.61 30.58
N ASP A 161 -19.91 21.40 30.62
CA ASP A 161 -18.96 22.24 31.38
C ASP A 161 -18.33 23.34 30.50
N GLN A 162 -18.87 23.55 29.28
CA GLN A 162 -18.54 24.65 28.37
C GLN A 162 -17.03 24.78 28.05
N PRO A 163 -16.38 23.74 27.49
CA PRO A 163 -15.03 23.85 26.97
C PRO A 163 -14.98 24.81 25.78
N LYS A 164 -13.78 25.33 25.47
CA LYS A 164 -13.50 26.12 24.28
C LYS A 164 -13.59 25.26 23.02
N ARG A 165 -13.06 24.03 23.08
CA ARG A 165 -13.09 23.02 22.01
C ARG A 165 -13.10 21.61 22.58
N ILE A 166 -13.70 20.67 21.87
CA ILE A 166 -13.68 19.23 22.13
C ILE A 166 -13.04 18.54 20.93
N ILE A 167 -11.92 17.83 21.17
CA ILE A 167 -11.22 17.03 20.17
C ILE A 167 -11.32 15.57 20.58
N VAL A 168 -11.68 14.68 19.66
CA VAL A 168 -11.64 13.23 19.90
C VAL A 168 -10.43 12.66 19.18
N ALA A 169 -9.60 11.91 19.89
CA ALA A 169 -8.40 11.31 19.32
C ALA A 169 -8.33 9.82 19.64
N VAL A 170 -8.29 8.97 18.62
CA VAL A 170 -8.26 7.51 18.79
C VAL A 170 -7.32 6.81 17.79
N PRO A 171 -6.67 5.70 18.17
CA PRO A 171 -5.80 4.96 17.26
C PRO A 171 -6.53 4.32 16.08
N ALA A 172 -7.64 3.62 16.35
CA ALA A 172 -8.38 2.87 15.32
C ALA A 172 -9.89 2.95 15.54
N ALA A 173 -10.64 3.19 14.47
CA ALA A 173 -12.11 3.26 14.49
C ALA A 173 -12.73 3.01 13.09
N PRO A 174 -13.99 2.55 12.98
CA PRO A 174 -14.71 2.55 11.70
C PRO A 174 -14.91 3.97 11.18
N GLU A 175 -14.81 4.15 9.85
CA GLU A 175 -15.07 5.44 9.20
C GLU A 175 -16.46 6.01 9.55
N SER A 176 -17.47 5.15 9.63
CA SER A 176 -18.84 5.52 9.98
C SER A 176 -18.92 6.15 11.38
N THR A 177 -18.23 5.58 12.36
CA THR A 177 -18.20 6.10 13.74
C THR A 177 -17.44 7.42 13.83
N CYS A 178 -16.32 7.57 13.12
CA CYS A 178 -15.59 8.84 13.03
C CYS A 178 -16.47 9.95 12.45
N ARG A 179 -17.20 9.65 11.37
CA ARG A 179 -18.11 10.60 10.71
C ARG A 179 -19.25 11.05 11.63
N GLU A 180 -19.83 10.11 12.37
CA GLU A 180 -20.91 10.41 13.31
C GLU A 180 -20.41 11.27 14.48
N LEU A 181 -19.25 10.96 15.06
CA LEU A 181 -18.62 11.79 16.10
C LEU A 181 -18.27 13.19 15.60
N GLY A 182 -17.76 13.31 14.37
CA GLY A 182 -17.39 14.58 13.75
C GLY A 182 -18.54 15.58 13.62
N ALA A 183 -19.80 15.13 13.67
CA ALA A 183 -20.95 16.03 13.70
C ALA A 183 -21.15 16.72 15.07
N GLY A 184 -20.54 16.19 16.14
CA GLY A 184 -20.71 16.65 17.51
C GLY A 184 -19.47 17.26 18.17
N VAL A 185 -18.31 17.27 17.51
CA VAL A 185 -17.06 17.78 18.09
C VAL A 185 -16.36 18.73 17.13
N ASP A 186 -15.36 19.47 17.61
CA ASP A 186 -14.62 20.41 16.77
C ASP A 186 -13.66 19.69 15.82
N GLU A 187 -13.12 18.54 16.23
CA GLU A 187 -12.21 17.72 15.43
C GLU A 187 -12.22 16.24 15.88
N VAL A 188 -12.09 15.33 14.91
CA VAL A 188 -11.86 13.90 15.15
C VAL A 188 -10.53 13.51 14.49
N VAL A 189 -9.58 13.06 15.30
CA VAL A 189 -8.27 12.55 14.87
C VAL A 189 -8.26 11.04 15.02
N CYS A 190 -8.19 10.32 13.91
CA CYS A 190 -8.13 8.86 13.90
C CYS A 190 -6.89 8.41 13.14
N ALA A 191 -6.01 7.61 13.77
CA ALA A 191 -4.76 7.19 13.14
C ALA A 191 -4.96 6.15 12.02
N THR A 192 -5.97 5.29 12.11
CA THR A 192 -6.34 4.36 11.03
C THR A 192 -7.82 3.97 11.08
N MET A 193 -8.41 3.67 9.91
CA MET A 193 -9.83 3.31 9.78
C MET A 193 -9.98 2.00 8.99
N PRO A 194 -9.62 0.83 9.57
CA PRO A 194 -9.60 -0.43 8.85
C PRO A 194 -11.01 -0.88 8.44
N SER A 195 -11.11 -1.53 7.28
CA SER A 195 -12.36 -2.05 6.72
C SER A 195 -12.15 -3.48 6.18
N PRO A 196 -12.89 -4.50 6.67
CA PRO A 196 -13.92 -4.43 7.71
C PRO A 196 -13.32 -4.19 9.11
N PHE A 197 -13.99 -3.37 9.92
CA PHE A 197 -13.57 -3.14 11.30
C PHE A 197 -14.01 -4.31 12.19
N GLY A 198 -13.05 -5.13 12.64
CA GLY A 198 -13.32 -6.27 13.53
C GLY A 198 -13.54 -5.84 14.99
N SER A 199 -12.47 -5.45 15.67
CA SER A 199 -12.52 -4.96 17.06
C SER A 199 -11.37 -3.99 17.34
N VAL A 200 -11.45 -3.26 18.45
CA VAL A 200 -10.33 -2.40 18.88
C VAL A 200 -9.06 -3.23 19.11
N GLY A 201 -9.17 -4.35 19.83
CA GLY A 201 -8.01 -5.19 20.17
C GLY A 201 -7.32 -5.83 18.96
N ALA A 202 -8.05 -6.04 17.87
CA ALA A 202 -7.52 -6.51 16.60
C ALA A 202 -6.50 -5.55 15.96
N SER A 203 -6.50 -4.28 16.36
CA SER A 203 -5.52 -3.30 15.91
C SER A 203 -4.20 -3.37 16.67
N PHE A 204 -4.08 -4.22 17.71
CA PHE A 204 -2.93 -4.26 18.62
C PHE A 204 -2.28 -5.65 18.72
N TRP A 205 -0.94 -5.72 18.66
CA TRP A 205 -0.20 -6.98 18.85
C TRP A 205 -0.25 -7.41 20.33
N ASP A 206 -0.07 -6.44 21.23
CA ASP A 206 -0.30 -6.57 22.66
C ASP A 206 -1.49 -5.68 23.09
N PHE A 207 -2.64 -6.33 23.29
CA PHE A 207 -3.84 -5.70 23.83
C PHE A 207 -4.14 -6.12 25.27
N THR A 208 -3.11 -6.44 26.05
CA THR A 208 -3.25 -6.84 27.46
C THR A 208 -4.09 -5.85 28.24
N GLN A 209 -4.98 -6.35 29.10
CA GLN A 209 -5.90 -5.54 29.88
C GLN A 209 -5.15 -4.54 30.76
N VAL A 210 -5.43 -3.24 30.61
CA VAL A 210 -4.88 -2.19 31.48
C VAL A 210 -5.46 -2.34 32.89
N THR A 211 -4.57 -2.38 33.88
CA THR A 211 -4.88 -2.53 35.30
C THR A 211 -5.11 -1.17 35.98
N ASP A 212 -5.83 -1.17 37.11
CA ASP A 212 -6.06 0.04 37.91
C ASP A 212 -4.75 0.65 38.43
N GLU A 213 -3.75 -0.18 38.72
CA GLU A 213 -2.42 0.28 39.15
C GLU A 213 -1.66 0.98 38.02
N GLN A 214 -1.71 0.45 36.80
CA GLN A 214 -1.11 1.14 35.63
C GLN A 214 -1.73 2.52 35.41
N VAL A 215 -3.07 2.64 35.53
CA VAL A 215 -3.77 3.94 35.45
C VAL A 215 -3.25 4.90 36.53
N ARG A 216 -3.13 4.44 37.78
CA ARG A 216 -2.61 5.26 38.89
C ARG A 216 -1.17 5.71 38.66
N VAL A 217 -0.29 4.81 38.21
CA VAL A 217 1.12 5.13 37.92
C VAL A 217 1.21 6.20 36.83
N LEU A 218 0.49 6.03 35.71
CA LEU A 218 0.49 7.00 34.61
C LEU A 218 -0.06 8.36 35.05
N LEU A 219 -1.18 8.39 35.78
CA LEU A 219 -1.76 9.64 36.29
C LEU A 219 -0.86 10.34 37.33
N SER A 220 0.00 9.62 38.05
CA SER A 220 0.94 10.19 39.01
C SER A 220 2.24 10.70 38.37
N THR A 221 2.52 10.27 37.13
CA THR A 221 3.70 10.68 36.37
C THR A 221 3.43 12.02 35.72
N ARG A 222 4.33 13.00 35.88
CA ARG A 222 4.17 14.32 35.26
C ARG A 222 4.30 14.22 33.75
N THR A 223 3.36 14.84 33.05
CA THR A 223 3.37 15.05 31.59
C THR A 223 3.73 16.49 31.22
N THR A 224 3.76 17.41 32.21
CA THR A 224 4.12 18.82 32.04
C THR A 224 5.51 19.12 32.62
N GLY A 225 6.29 19.95 31.94
CA GLY A 225 7.65 20.33 32.34
C GLY A 225 8.68 19.20 32.18
N THR A 226 8.25 18.04 31.70
CA THR A 226 9.12 17.00 31.12
C THR A 226 9.44 17.42 29.70
N ALA A 227 10.35 18.38 29.54
CA ALA A 227 10.91 18.69 28.24
C ALA A 227 11.75 17.48 27.79
N VAL A 228 11.11 16.50 27.15
CA VAL A 228 11.80 15.69 26.16
C VAL A 228 12.17 16.71 25.08
N PRO A 229 13.47 17.00 24.85
CA PRO A 229 13.83 17.93 23.80
C PRO A 229 13.15 17.43 22.52
N PRO A 230 12.44 18.28 21.76
CA PRO A 230 11.83 17.86 20.52
C PRO A 230 12.94 17.25 19.68
N ILE A 231 12.84 15.95 19.41
CA ILE A 231 13.66 15.33 18.40
C ILE A 231 13.25 16.06 17.13
N ASP A 232 14.18 16.82 16.56
CA ASP A 232 13.99 17.40 15.24
C ASP A 232 13.97 16.22 14.26
N ILE A 233 12.75 15.76 13.95
CA ILE A 233 12.51 14.55 13.17
C ILE A 233 13.13 14.71 11.78
N ALA A 234 12.92 15.87 11.16
CA ALA A 234 13.48 16.23 9.87
C ALA A 234 15.02 16.23 9.91
N ALA A 235 15.64 16.89 10.90
CA ALA A 235 17.09 16.90 11.02
C ALA A 235 17.67 15.50 11.31
N THR A 236 16.94 14.66 12.05
CA THR A 236 17.33 13.27 12.32
C THR A 236 17.34 12.44 11.04
N ILE A 237 16.33 12.60 10.19
CA ILE A 237 16.27 11.94 8.88
C ILE A 237 17.34 12.50 7.94
N ALA A 238 17.50 13.82 7.88
CA ALA A 238 18.52 14.47 7.07
C ALA A 238 19.94 13.98 7.41
N ALA A 239 20.22 13.75 8.70
CA ALA A 239 21.51 13.23 9.15
C ALA A 239 21.76 11.77 8.72
N ALA A 240 20.71 10.98 8.47
CA ALA A 240 20.79 9.60 7.99
C ALA A 240 20.73 9.48 6.45
N ALA A 241 20.29 10.54 5.76
CA ALA A 241 20.17 10.58 4.32
C ALA A 241 21.53 10.69 3.62
N VAL A 242 21.65 10.04 2.47
CA VAL A 242 22.81 10.17 1.59
C VAL A 242 22.37 10.79 0.27
N GLU A 243 23.08 11.82 -0.19
CA GLU A 243 22.77 12.47 -1.48
C GLU A 243 22.73 11.45 -2.61
N ALA A 244 21.68 11.54 -3.44
CA ALA A 244 21.46 10.65 -4.58
C ALA A 244 21.02 11.47 -5.80
N PRO A 245 21.92 12.26 -6.41
CA PRO A 245 21.56 13.13 -7.52
C PRO A 245 20.88 12.37 -8.67
N GLY A 246 19.78 12.91 -9.18
CA GLY A 246 18.93 12.26 -10.19
C GLY A 246 18.31 10.95 -9.71
N GLY A 247 18.19 10.75 -8.40
CA GLY A 247 17.67 9.52 -7.79
C GLY A 247 18.62 8.34 -7.87
N VAL A 248 19.92 8.55 -8.14
CA VAL A 248 20.92 7.48 -8.24
C VAL A 248 21.86 7.53 -7.03
N PRO A 249 21.76 6.54 -6.10
CA PRO A 249 22.66 6.48 -4.96
C PRO A 249 24.14 6.33 -5.37
N PRO A 250 25.09 6.82 -4.56
CA PRO A 250 26.51 6.60 -4.78
C PRO A 250 26.85 5.12 -4.86
N THR A 251 27.85 4.76 -5.68
CA THR A 251 28.22 3.37 -5.93
C THR A 251 28.49 2.55 -4.66
N HIS A 252 29.17 3.13 -3.66
CA HIS A 252 29.43 2.43 -2.40
C HIS A 252 28.13 2.10 -1.64
N VAL A 253 27.13 2.99 -1.66
CA VAL A 253 25.81 2.74 -1.06
C VAL A 253 25.09 1.62 -1.80
N LEU A 254 25.13 1.63 -3.14
CA LEU A 254 24.56 0.55 -3.96
C LEU A 254 25.28 -0.78 -3.72
N GLU A 255 26.61 -0.79 -3.59
CA GLU A 255 27.38 -2.01 -3.32
C GLU A 255 26.97 -2.66 -2.01
N GLU A 256 26.84 -1.88 -0.95
CA GLU A 256 26.45 -2.35 0.38
C GLU A 256 24.97 -2.74 0.45
N LEU A 257 24.08 -1.94 -0.13
CA LEU A 257 22.63 -2.21 -0.13
C LEU A 257 22.33 -3.51 -0.87
N ILE A 258 22.90 -3.66 -2.08
CA ILE A 258 22.59 -4.79 -2.96
C ILE A 258 23.32 -6.04 -2.50
N GLY A 259 24.59 -5.94 -2.12
CA GLY A 259 25.42 -7.09 -1.73
C GLY A 259 25.30 -8.26 -2.72
N ASP A 260 24.95 -9.43 -2.20
CA ASP A 260 24.76 -10.68 -2.94
C ASP A 260 23.29 -10.97 -3.27
N ALA A 261 22.41 -9.96 -3.21
CA ALA A 261 20.99 -10.14 -3.50
C ALA A 261 20.78 -10.71 -4.91
N GLN A 262 19.98 -11.75 -5.01
CA GLN A 262 19.58 -12.39 -6.25
C GLN A 262 18.49 -11.59 -6.96
N ILE A 263 17.55 -11.01 -6.21
CA ILE A 263 16.42 -10.25 -6.76
C ILE A 263 16.44 -8.84 -6.21
N VAL A 264 16.38 -7.84 -7.08
CA VAL A 264 16.32 -6.42 -6.67
C VAL A 264 15.05 -5.83 -7.26
N LEU A 265 14.07 -5.57 -6.41
CA LEU A 265 12.82 -4.92 -6.79
C LEU A 265 12.99 -3.41 -6.63
N ILE A 266 12.75 -2.69 -7.71
CA ILE A 266 12.85 -1.24 -7.77
C ILE A 266 11.47 -0.66 -8.09
N GLY A 267 10.92 0.02 -7.08
CA GLY A 267 9.61 0.64 -7.07
C GLY A 267 9.53 1.95 -7.86
N GLU A 268 8.35 2.53 -7.86
CA GLU A 268 8.09 3.94 -8.19
C GLU A 268 6.83 4.39 -7.45
N SER A 269 6.75 5.65 -6.97
CA SER A 269 5.53 6.16 -6.32
C SER A 269 4.48 6.68 -7.30
N SER A 270 4.85 6.75 -8.59
CA SER A 270 3.95 7.08 -9.68
C SER A 270 4.40 6.41 -10.97
N HIS A 271 3.47 5.92 -11.78
CA HIS A 271 3.81 5.33 -13.08
C HIS A 271 4.30 6.34 -14.11
N GLY A 272 4.01 7.63 -13.91
CA GLY A 272 4.14 8.67 -14.92
C GLY A 272 5.26 9.68 -14.71
N THR A 273 6.35 9.32 -14.03
CA THR A 273 7.38 10.27 -13.61
C THR A 273 8.74 10.00 -14.25
N GLU A 274 9.32 11.00 -14.93
CA GLU A 274 10.56 10.89 -15.71
C GLU A 274 11.75 10.43 -14.84
N GLU A 275 11.94 11.07 -13.69
CA GLU A 275 13.09 10.84 -12.82
C GLU A 275 13.10 9.43 -12.21
N PHE A 276 11.92 8.87 -11.91
CA PHE A 276 11.80 7.50 -11.42
C PHE A 276 12.25 6.49 -12.47
N TYR A 277 11.83 6.65 -13.73
CA TYR A 277 12.31 5.79 -14.81
C TYR A 277 13.80 5.98 -15.07
N ALA A 278 14.29 7.22 -15.05
CA ALA A 278 15.70 7.52 -15.29
C ALA A 278 16.60 6.90 -14.22
N ALA A 279 16.23 7.04 -12.94
CA ALA A 279 16.92 6.44 -11.80
C ALA A 279 16.89 4.91 -11.88
N ARG A 280 15.71 4.29 -12.12
CA ARG A 280 15.57 2.84 -12.32
C ARG A 280 16.47 2.34 -13.43
N ALA A 281 16.47 3.00 -14.58
CA ALA A 281 17.33 2.65 -15.71
C ALA A 281 18.81 2.75 -15.34
N ALA A 282 19.24 3.84 -14.68
CA ALA A 282 20.63 4.03 -14.28
C ALA A 282 21.12 2.99 -13.27
N ILE A 283 20.35 2.73 -12.22
CA ILE A 283 20.66 1.69 -11.21
C ILE A 283 20.72 0.31 -11.89
N THR A 284 19.77 0.02 -12.78
CA THR A 284 19.72 -1.26 -13.50
C THR A 284 20.90 -1.46 -14.44
N ARG A 285 21.33 -0.42 -15.17
CA ARG A 285 22.56 -0.46 -15.97
C ARG A 285 23.77 -0.84 -15.12
N TRP A 286 23.92 -0.18 -13.97
CA TRP A 286 25.01 -0.48 -13.04
C TRP A 286 24.95 -1.92 -12.51
N LEU A 287 23.76 -2.42 -12.17
CA LEU A 287 23.55 -3.80 -11.71
C LEU A 287 23.94 -4.83 -12.78
N ILE A 288 23.59 -4.57 -14.04
CA ILE A 288 23.96 -5.43 -15.18
C ILE A 288 25.48 -5.42 -15.37
N GLU A 289 26.09 -4.24 -15.44
CA GLU A 289 27.52 -4.07 -15.75
C GLU A 289 28.45 -4.54 -14.62
N ASN A 290 28.05 -4.35 -13.35
CA ASN A 290 28.95 -4.50 -12.19
C ASN A 290 28.55 -5.63 -11.24
N LYS A 291 27.29 -6.05 -11.23
CA LYS A 291 26.78 -7.09 -10.30
C LYS A 291 26.28 -8.35 -11.02
N GLY A 292 26.36 -8.39 -12.35
CA GLY A 292 26.07 -9.59 -13.14
C GLY A 292 24.58 -9.94 -13.20
N PHE A 293 23.70 -8.94 -13.13
CA PHE A 293 22.27 -9.12 -13.37
C PHE A 293 22.00 -9.43 -14.83
N THR A 294 21.20 -10.46 -15.10
CA THR A 294 20.97 -11.02 -16.44
C THR A 294 19.52 -10.93 -16.90
N ALA A 295 18.63 -10.35 -16.10
CA ALA A 295 17.27 -10.07 -16.53
C ALA A 295 16.71 -8.82 -15.85
N VAL A 296 15.84 -8.13 -16.59
CA VAL A 296 14.92 -7.11 -16.09
C VAL A 296 13.50 -7.65 -16.28
N ALA A 297 12.72 -7.74 -15.21
CA ALA A 297 11.34 -8.18 -15.23
C ALA A 297 10.43 -7.00 -14.83
N ALA A 298 9.62 -6.50 -15.76
CA ALA A 298 8.78 -5.34 -15.55
C ALA A 298 7.34 -5.74 -15.22
N GLU A 299 6.62 -4.90 -14.49
CA GLU A 299 5.14 -4.88 -14.34
C GLU A 299 4.49 -4.52 -15.68
N ALA A 300 4.77 -5.35 -16.67
CA ALA A 300 4.46 -5.20 -18.06
C ALA A 300 3.85 -6.50 -18.56
N ASP A 301 2.95 -6.37 -19.52
CA ASP A 301 2.31 -7.50 -20.17
C ASP A 301 3.37 -8.42 -20.82
N TRP A 302 3.30 -9.73 -20.52
CA TRP A 302 4.28 -10.72 -20.99
C TRP A 302 4.60 -10.64 -22.49
N PRO A 303 3.62 -10.77 -23.42
CA PRO A 303 3.93 -10.82 -24.86
C PRO A 303 4.55 -9.51 -25.38
N ASP A 304 4.19 -8.37 -24.79
CA ASP A 304 4.65 -7.05 -25.22
C ASP A 304 6.10 -6.80 -24.78
N ALA A 305 6.41 -7.16 -23.53
CA ALA A 305 7.78 -7.15 -23.04
C ALA A 305 8.65 -8.21 -23.74
N TYR A 306 8.10 -9.39 -24.07
CA TYR A 306 8.86 -10.42 -24.78
C TYR A 306 9.20 -10.04 -26.22
N ARG A 307 8.35 -9.24 -26.90
CA ARG A 307 8.75 -8.62 -28.17
C ARG A 307 9.98 -7.75 -28.02
N ALA A 308 10.03 -6.90 -26.98
CA ALA A 308 11.22 -6.12 -26.65
C ALA A 308 12.42 -7.03 -26.28
N ASN A 309 12.19 -8.14 -25.58
CA ASN A 309 13.22 -9.15 -25.28
C ASN A 309 13.90 -9.65 -26.56
N ARG A 310 13.10 -10.03 -27.57
CA ARG A 310 13.63 -10.54 -28.84
C ARG A 310 14.55 -9.51 -29.48
N TYR A 311 14.09 -8.25 -29.55
CA TYR A 311 14.91 -7.15 -30.07
C TYR A 311 16.23 -7.00 -29.29
N VAL A 312 16.20 -6.87 -27.95
CA VAL A 312 17.44 -6.67 -27.16
C VAL A 312 18.39 -7.87 -27.22
N ARG A 313 17.88 -9.07 -27.49
CA ARG A 313 18.69 -10.29 -27.67
C ARG A 313 19.21 -10.48 -29.10
N GLY A 314 18.81 -9.59 -30.03
CA GLY A 314 19.21 -9.62 -31.44
C GLY A 314 18.40 -10.62 -32.29
N HIS A 315 17.15 -10.86 -31.91
CA HIS A 315 16.19 -11.74 -32.57
C HIS A 315 14.96 -10.95 -33.05
N GLY A 316 14.18 -11.55 -33.95
CA GLY A 316 12.95 -10.96 -34.46
C GLY A 316 13.18 -9.92 -35.58
N PRO A 317 12.08 -9.32 -36.09
CA PRO A 317 12.12 -8.44 -37.25
C PRO A 317 12.33 -6.96 -36.91
N ASP A 318 12.15 -6.56 -35.65
CA ASP A 318 12.25 -5.16 -35.23
C ASP A 318 13.70 -4.67 -35.31
N THR A 319 13.91 -3.45 -35.82
CA THR A 319 15.25 -2.88 -36.09
C THR A 319 15.61 -1.72 -35.18
N THR A 320 14.62 -1.18 -34.46
CA THR A 320 14.80 -0.07 -33.53
C THR A 320 14.07 -0.34 -32.21
N ALA A 321 14.52 0.30 -31.13
CA ALA A 321 13.85 0.22 -29.84
C ALA A 321 12.41 0.72 -29.89
N GLU A 322 12.12 1.75 -30.70
CA GLU A 322 10.75 2.26 -30.87
C GLU A 322 9.83 1.23 -31.53
N GLU A 323 10.30 0.49 -32.53
CA GLU A 323 9.56 -0.61 -33.16
C GLU A 323 9.29 -1.75 -32.18
N ALA A 324 10.30 -2.13 -31.40
CA ALA A 324 10.21 -3.19 -30.40
C ALA A 324 9.18 -2.86 -29.30
N LEU A 325 9.03 -1.57 -28.95
CA LEU A 325 8.07 -1.08 -27.96
C LEU A 325 6.66 -0.86 -28.52
N ARG A 326 6.42 -1.07 -29.83
CA ARG A 326 5.06 -0.99 -30.41
C ARG A 326 4.13 -2.09 -29.91
N GLY A 327 4.62 -3.09 -29.17
CA GLY A 327 3.75 -4.06 -28.49
C GLY A 327 2.81 -3.39 -27.48
N PHE A 328 3.29 -2.37 -26.77
CA PHE A 328 2.58 -1.68 -25.70
C PHE A 328 1.51 -0.69 -26.21
N GLU A 329 0.46 -1.24 -26.82
CA GLU A 329 -0.68 -0.48 -27.38
C GLU A 329 -1.85 -0.36 -26.40
N ARG A 330 -1.98 -1.32 -25.47
CA ARG A 330 -3.06 -1.36 -24.47
C ARG A 330 -2.92 -0.18 -23.50
N PHE A 331 -4.05 0.27 -22.96
CA PHE A 331 -4.06 1.28 -21.92
C PHE A 331 -3.30 0.80 -20.65
N PRO A 332 -2.43 1.65 -20.08
CA PRO A 332 -1.94 2.93 -20.60
C PRO A 332 -0.86 2.75 -21.69
N SER A 333 -0.99 3.44 -22.82
CA SER A 333 -0.07 3.31 -23.95
C SER A 333 1.29 4.00 -23.77
N TRP A 334 1.58 4.57 -22.59
CA TRP A 334 2.76 5.39 -22.32
C TRP A 334 3.66 4.84 -21.21
N MET A 335 3.17 3.93 -20.37
CA MET A 335 3.88 3.44 -19.17
C MET A 335 5.21 2.78 -19.55
N TRP A 336 5.20 1.88 -20.53
CA TRP A 336 6.44 1.25 -21.04
C TRP A 336 6.88 1.80 -22.40
N ARG A 337 6.06 2.66 -23.02
CA ARG A 337 6.31 3.26 -24.34
C ARG A 337 6.58 4.76 -24.21
N ASN A 338 7.70 5.07 -23.55
CA ASN A 338 8.19 6.41 -23.30
C ASN A 338 9.66 6.57 -23.70
N THR A 339 10.16 7.81 -23.64
CA THR A 339 11.54 8.15 -24.04
C THR A 339 12.60 7.42 -23.23
N VAL A 340 12.42 7.30 -21.91
CA VAL A 340 13.40 6.68 -21.03
C VAL A 340 13.51 5.17 -21.26
N VAL A 341 12.38 4.47 -21.39
CA VAL A 341 12.35 3.03 -21.67
C VAL A 341 12.90 2.74 -23.05
N ARG A 342 12.56 3.54 -24.07
CA ARG A 342 13.18 3.42 -25.41
C ARG A 342 14.70 3.50 -25.33
N ASP A 343 15.23 4.48 -24.62
CA ASP A 343 16.67 4.68 -24.51
C ASP A 343 17.35 3.55 -23.73
N PHE A 344 16.68 3.02 -22.70
CA PHE A 344 17.14 1.82 -21.97
C PHE A 344 17.15 0.57 -22.84
N ILE A 345 16.10 0.32 -23.63
CA ILE A 345 15.99 -0.82 -24.56
C ILE A 345 17.04 -0.72 -25.68
N ALA A 346 17.29 0.49 -26.20
CA ALA A 346 18.35 0.73 -27.17
C ALA A 346 19.74 0.41 -26.57
N TRP A 347 20.02 0.94 -25.37
CA TRP A 347 21.26 0.64 -24.65
C TRP A 347 21.41 -0.87 -24.38
N LEU A 348 20.36 -1.55 -23.95
CA LEU A 348 20.40 -2.98 -23.61
C LEU A 348 20.67 -3.83 -24.86
N HIS A 349 20.11 -3.45 -26.01
CA HIS A 349 20.41 -4.08 -27.29
C HIS A 349 21.90 -3.94 -27.66
N ASP A 350 22.45 -2.73 -27.54
CA ASP A 350 23.87 -2.48 -27.86
C ASP A 350 24.80 -3.20 -26.87
N HIS A 351 24.49 -3.16 -25.57
CA HIS A 351 25.19 -3.91 -24.54
C HIS A 351 25.22 -5.41 -24.88
N ASN A 352 24.07 -6.00 -25.21
CA ASN A 352 23.98 -7.42 -25.56
C ASN A 352 24.71 -7.77 -26.86
N ARG A 353 24.79 -6.85 -27.82
CA ARG A 353 25.62 -7.05 -29.03
C ARG A 353 27.09 -7.14 -28.68
N GLU A 354 27.56 -6.30 -27.76
CA GLU A 354 28.92 -6.38 -27.23
C GLU A 354 29.15 -7.68 -26.46
N GLN A 355 28.23 -8.07 -25.55
CA GLN A 355 28.33 -9.33 -24.81
C GLN A 355 28.40 -10.53 -25.76
N ARG A 356 27.54 -10.56 -26.78
CA ARG A 356 27.54 -11.61 -27.82
C ARG A 356 28.88 -11.67 -28.57
N SER A 357 29.49 -10.54 -28.89
CA SER A 357 30.80 -10.50 -29.55
C SER A 357 31.93 -11.07 -28.68
N ARG A 358 31.73 -11.10 -27.36
CA ARG A 358 32.68 -11.59 -26.35
C ARG A 358 32.31 -12.97 -25.79
N ASP A 359 31.26 -13.60 -26.32
CA ASP A 359 30.72 -14.87 -25.83
C ASP A 359 30.32 -14.84 -24.34
N LEU A 360 29.79 -13.69 -23.91
CA LEU A 360 29.33 -13.46 -22.54
C LEU A 360 27.79 -13.56 -22.44
N PRO A 361 27.24 -13.87 -21.24
CA PRO A 361 25.81 -13.90 -21.01
C PRO A 361 25.14 -12.58 -21.42
N ARG A 362 24.01 -12.69 -22.12
CA ARG A 362 23.19 -11.56 -22.55
C ARG A 362 22.07 -11.34 -21.53
N THR A 363 21.66 -10.10 -21.34
CA THR A 363 20.58 -9.72 -20.43
C THR A 363 19.23 -9.66 -21.15
N GLY A 364 18.18 -10.24 -20.57
CA GLY A 364 16.82 -10.20 -21.14
C GLY A 364 15.93 -9.13 -20.52
N PHE A 365 14.80 -8.84 -21.18
CA PHE A 365 13.75 -7.93 -20.71
C PHE A 365 12.40 -8.64 -20.77
N TYR A 366 11.73 -8.84 -19.64
CA TYR A 366 10.57 -9.72 -19.51
C TYR A 366 9.39 -8.98 -18.87
N GLY A 367 8.18 -9.45 -19.16
CA GLY A 367 6.96 -9.00 -18.49
C GLY A 367 6.63 -9.91 -17.32
N LEU A 368 5.81 -9.42 -16.40
CA LEU A 368 5.28 -10.18 -15.27
C LEU A 368 3.75 -10.17 -15.21
N ASP A 369 3.11 -9.26 -15.94
CA ASP A 369 1.69 -8.94 -15.80
C ASP A 369 0.80 -9.73 -16.76
N LEU A 370 -0.50 -9.76 -16.47
CA LEU A 370 -1.48 -10.70 -17.04
C LEU A 370 -2.57 -10.08 -17.92
N TYR A 371 -2.53 -8.77 -18.19
CA TYR A 371 -3.64 -8.11 -18.87
C TYR A 371 -3.72 -8.42 -20.37
N SER A 372 -2.60 -8.70 -21.05
CA SER A 372 -2.58 -9.04 -22.49
C SER A 372 -3.05 -10.47 -22.81
N MET A 373 -4.25 -10.85 -22.37
CA MET A 373 -4.84 -12.18 -22.51
C MET A 373 -4.96 -12.63 -23.97
N HIS A 374 -5.64 -11.86 -24.82
CA HIS A 374 -5.88 -12.23 -26.23
C HIS A 374 -4.58 -12.30 -27.04
N ARG A 375 -3.66 -11.36 -26.80
CA ARG A 375 -2.32 -11.39 -27.42
C ARG A 375 -1.54 -12.63 -27.00
N SER A 376 -1.66 -13.05 -25.74
CA SER A 376 -1.04 -14.27 -25.24
C SER A 376 -1.61 -15.52 -25.92
N MET A 377 -2.94 -15.59 -26.13
CA MET A 377 -3.56 -16.66 -26.93
C MET A 377 -2.97 -16.73 -28.33
N GLN A 378 -2.81 -15.57 -28.99
CA GLN A 378 -2.22 -15.50 -30.32
C GLN A 378 -0.77 -15.99 -30.34
N GLN A 379 0.05 -15.62 -29.34
CA GLN A 379 1.43 -16.12 -29.25
C GLN A 379 1.51 -17.64 -29.11
N VAL A 380 0.61 -18.25 -28.32
CA VAL A 380 0.51 -19.72 -28.21
C VAL A 380 0.15 -20.35 -29.55
N ILE A 381 -0.85 -19.79 -30.26
CA ILE A 381 -1.27 -20.28 -31.58
C ILE A 381 -0.13 -20.15 -32.60
N ASP A 382 0.57 -19.02 -32.64
CA ASP A 382 1.67 -18.75 -33.57
C ASP A 382 2.86 -19.67 -33.34
N TYR A 383 3.14 -20.02 -32.08
CA TYR A 383 4.15 -21.03 -31.75
C TYR A 383 3.71 -22.41 -32.25
N LEU A 384 2.49 -22.84 -31.92
CA LEU A 384 1.97 -24.15 -32.31
C LEU A 384 1.85 -24.30 -33.83
N ASP A 385 1.52 -23.26 -34.58
CA ASP A 385 1.49 -23.31 -36.05
C ASP A 385 2.84 -23.73 -36.65
N ARG A 386 3.95 -23.34 -36.01
CA ARG A 386 5.29 -23.69 -36.46
C ARG A 386 5.67 -25.12 -36.08
N VAL A 387 5.32 -25.56 -34.87
CA VAL A 387 5.86 -26.80 -34.28
C VAL A 387 4.88 -27.99 -34.28
N ASP A 388 3.57 -27.72 -34.23
CA ASP A 388 2.49 -28.71 -34.26
C ASP A 388 1.16 -28.10 -34.76
N PRO A 389 0.96 -28.05 -36.09
CA PRO A 389 -0.25 -27.46 -36.68
C PRO A 389 -1.56 -28.13 -36.22
N ARG A 390 -1.51 -29.39 -35.76
CA ARG A 390 -2.71 -30.08 -35.24
C ARG A 390 -3.05 -29.59 -33.84
N ALA A 391 -2.05 -29.38 -32.98
CA ALA A 391 -2.25 -28.73 -31.70
C ALA A 391 -2.72 -27.29 -31.87
N ALA A 392 -2.20 -26.57 -32.87
CA ALA A 392 -2.63 -25.20 -33.18
C ALA A 392 -4.13 -25.11 -33.55
N LEU A 393 -4.68 -26.10 -34.26
CA LEU A 393 -6.11 -26.17 -34.56
C LEU A 393 -6.94 -26.37 -33.28
N ARG A 394 -6.49 -27.19 -32.34
CA ARG A 394 -7.16 -27.39 -31.04
C ARG A 394 -7.09 -26.13 -30.17
N ALA A 395 -5.94 -25.45 -30.16
CA ALA A 395 -5.78 -24.19 -29.44
C ALA A 395 -6.77 -23.11 -29.92
N ARG A 396 -6.95 -22.98 -31.24
CA ARG A 396 -7.95 -22.07 -31.83
C ARG A 396 -9.38 -22.42 -31.41
N ASP A 397 -9.73 -23.72 -31.43
CA ASP A 397 -11.06 -24.17 -31.02
C ASP A 397 -11.33 -23.85 -29.53
N ARG A 398 -10.35 -24.11 -28.66
CA ARG A 398 -10.44 -23.80 -27.22
C ARG A 398 -10.51 -22.29 -26.96
N TYR A 399 -9.60 -21.50 -27.54
CA TYR A 399 -9.58 -20.05 -27.35
C TYR A 399 -10.74 -19.33 -28.04
N GLY A 400 -11.39 -19.95 -29.03
CA GLY A 400 -12.63 -19.44 -29.62
C GLY A 400 -13.78 -19.22 -28.62
N CYS A 401 -13.69 -19.81 -27.42
CA CYS A 401 -14.61 -19.52 -26.31
C CYS A 401 -14.63 -18.01 -25.93
N PHE A 402 -13.50 -17.33 -26.05
CA PHE A 402 -13.35 -15.92 -25.70
C PHE A 402 -13.89 -14.96 -26.79
N ASP A 403 -14.10 -15.44 -28.02
CA ASP A 403 -14.51 -14.62 -29.18
C ASP A 403 -15.97 -14.16 -29.14
N HIS A 404 -16.78 -14.69 -28.21
CA HIS A 404 -18.20 -14.36 -28.11
C HIS A 404 -18.48 -12.99 -27.48
N ILE A 405 -17.45 -12.24 -27.12
CA ILE A 405 -17.55 -10.97 -26.40
C ILE A 405 -16.75 -9.93 -27.16
N SER A 406 -17.43 -8.90 -27.64
CA SER A 406 -16.87 -7.87 -28.52
C SER A 406 -15.83 -7.02 -27.79
N GLY A 407 -14.54 -7.24 -28.05
CA GLY A 407 -13.45 -6.36 -27.66
C GLY A 407 -12.15 -7.13 -27.36
N ASP A 408 -11.00 -6.52 -27.66
CA ASP A 408 -9.65 -7.03 -27.29
C ASP A 408 -9.36 -6.81 -25.79
N ASP A 409 -10.39 -6.87 -24.95
CA ASP A 409 -10.37 -6.45 -23.55
C ASP A 409 -10.95 -7.55 -22.67
N GLY A 410 -10.08 -8.21 -21.90
CA GLY A 410 -10.49 -9.24 -20.94
C GLY A 410 -11.48 -8.72 -19.88
N GLN A 411 -11.60 -7.40 -19.68
CA GLN A 411 -12.65 -6.83 -18.82
C GLN A 411 -14.06 -7.08 -19.37
N ALA A 412 -14.24 -7.04 -20.69
CA ALA A 412 -15.53 -7.36 -21.31
C ALA A 412 -15.91 -8.82 -21.05
N TYR A 413 -14.93 -9.74 -21.12
CA TYR A 413 -15.09 -11.14 -20.73
C TYR A 413 -15.49 -11.26 -19.25
N GLY A 414 -14.71 -10.63 -18.37
CA GLY A 414 -14.94 -10.64 -16.92
C GLY A 414 -16.34 -10.17 -16.55
N PHE A 415 -16.83 -9.10 -17.18
CA PHE A 415 -18.15 -8.55 -16.92
C PHE A 415 -19.25 -9.56 -17.31
N ALA A 416 -19.17 -10.15 -18.50
CA ALA A 416 -20.16 -11.13 -18.96
C ALA A 416 -20.16 -12.42 -18.11
N ALA A 417 -18.97 -12.88 -17.70
CA ALA A 417 -18.79 -14.07 -16.87
C ALA A 417 -19.32 -13.86 -15.44
N ALA A 418 -19.06 -12.69 -14.84
CA ALA A 418 -19.47 -12.41 -13.46
C ALA A 418 -20.99 -12.23 -13.29
N PHE A 419 -21.70 -11.70 -14.29
CA PHE A 419 -23.15 -11.46 -14.23
C PHE A 419 -24.00 -12.57 -14.89
N GLY A 420 -23.40 -13.75 -15.13
CA GLY A 420 -24.12 -14.93 -15.62
C GLY A 420 -24.61 -14.84 -17.07
N ALA A 421 -24.05 -13.92 -17.86
CA ALA A 421 -24.39 -13.71 -19.27
C ALA A 421 -23.50 -14.55 -20.23
N GLY A 422 -22.47 -15.22 -19.72
CA GLY A 422 -21.56 -16.09 -20.49
C GLY A 422 -21.15 -17.35 -19.72
N ARG A 423 -20.67 -18.38 -20.43
CA ARG A 423 -20.00 -19.54 -19.80
C ARG A 423 -18.54 -19.16 -19.49
N SER A 424 -17.97 -19.67 -18.41
CA SER A 424 -16.54 -19.52 -18.16
C SER A 424 -15.74 -20.28 -19.22
N CYS A 425 -14.64 -19.67 -19.68
CA CYS A 425 -13.66 -20.32 -20.56
C CYS A 425 -12.53 -21.00 -19.77
N GLU A 426 -12.68 -21.11 -18.45
CA GLU A 426 -11.74 -21.74 -17.50
C GLU A 426 -11.31 -23.14 -17.95
N THR A 427 -12.27 -23.99 -18.33
CA THR A 427 -11.96 -25.37 -18.76
C THR A 427 -11.09 -25.36 -20.02
N GLN A 428 -11.41 -24.51 -20.99
CA GLN A 428 -10.65 -24.39 -22.24
C GLN A 428 -9.23 -23.88 -21.98
N ALA A 429 -9.08 -22.89 -21.09
CA ALA A 429 -7.77 -22.35 -20.73
C ALA A 429 -6.90 -23.38 -19.99
N ILE A 430 -7.47 -24.12 -19.02
CA ILE A 430 -6.78 -25.19 -18.29
C ILE A 430 -6.36 -26.31 -19.24
N GLU A 431 -7.29 -26.82 -20.07
CA GLU A 431 -6.99 -27.90 -21.02
C GLU A 431 -5.88 -27.50 -21.99
N GLN A 432 -5.89 -26.25 -22.48
CA GLN A 432 -4.86 -25.76 -23.38
C GLN A 432 -3.49 -25.66 -22.70
N LEU A 433 -3.44 -25.17 -21.45
CA LEU A 433 -2.20 -25.09 -20.68
C LEU A 433 -1.63 -26.48 -20.38
N VAL A 434 -2.46 -27.42 -19.92
CA VAL A 434 -2.04 -28.79 -19.58
C VAL A 434 -1.51 -29.49 -20.81
N GLU A 435 -2.24 -29.44 -21.94
CA GLU A 435 -1.79 -30.08 -23.18
C GLU A 435 -0.47 -29.49 -23.67
N LEU A 436 -0.34 -28.16 -23.71
CA LEU A 436 0.91 -27.51 -24.14
C LEU A 436 2.07 -27.93 -23.23
N ARG A 437 1.90 -27.90 -21.91
CA ARG A 437 2.95 -28.29 -20.97
C ARG A 437 3.40 -29.74 -21.18
N ASP A 438 2.45 -30.66 -21.30
CA ASP A 438 2.75 -32.08 -21.49
C ASP A 438 3.46 -32.33 -22.84
N ASP A 439 3.03 -31.61 -23.89
CA ASP A 439 3.64 -31.62 -25.22
C ASP A 439 5.08 -31.06 -25.23
N LEU A 440 5.36 -30.05 -24.40
CA LEU A 440 6.69 -29.45 -24.28
C LEU A 440 7.63 -30.35 -23.48
N LEU A 441 7.15 -30.99 -22.40
CA LEU A 441 7.91 -31.98 -21.62
C LEU A 441 8.27 -33.20 -22.49
N ALA A 442 7.36 -33.65 -23.35
CA ALA A 442 7.63 -34.75 -24.28
C ALA A 442 8.67 -34.41 -25.37
N ARG A 443 9.02 -33.13 -25.54
CA ARG A 443 9.93 -32.60 -26.57
C ARG A 443 11.28 -32.14 -25.99
N GLU A 444 11.62 -32.45 -24.74
CA GLU A 444 12.85 -32.00 -24.05
C GLU A 444 14.17 -32.39 -24.76
N ASP A 445 14.17 -33.34 -25.70
CA ASP A 445 15.34 -33.73 -26.52
C ASP A 445 15.70 -32.74 -27.66
N SER A 446 15.16 -31.50 -27.66
CA SER A 446 15.34 -30.51 -28.73
C SER A 446 16.38 -29.40 -28.43
N ASP A 447 16.81 -28.68 -29.47
CA ASP A 447 17.87 -27.67 -29.48
C ASP A 447 17.72 -26.66 -28.31
N PRO A 448 18.80 -26.29 -27.59
CA PRO A 448 18.79 -25.19 -26.63
C PRO A 448 18.20 -23.87 -27.18
N ALA A 449 18.34 -23.62 -28.49
CA ALA A 449 17.72 -22.46 -29.15
C ALA A 449 16.18 -22.52 -29.14
N ASP A 450 15.58 -23.70 -29.04
CA ASP A 450 14.12 -23.87 -28.90
C ASP A 450 13.66 -23.64 -27.45
N ALA A 451 14.55 -23.63 -26.45
CA ALA A 451 14.17 -23.50 -25.04
C ALA A 451 13.49 -22.14 -24.71
N ASP A 452 14.01 -21.05 -25.25
CA ASP A 452 13.44 -19.70 -25.07
C ASP A 452 12.04 -19.60 -25.73
N ASP A 453 11.85 -20.17 -26.92
CA ASP A 453 10.56 -20.18 -27.63
C ASP A 453 9.53 -21.08 -26.91
N ARG A 454 9.95 -22.23 -26.35
CA ARG A 454 9.10 -23.10 -25.52
C ARG A 454 8.67 -22.40 -24.24
N PHE A 455 9.61 -21.74 -23.57
CA PHE A 455 9.35 -21.00 -22.34
C PHE A 455 8.36 -19.86 -22.58
N ASP A 456 8.56 -19.09 -23.65
CA ASP A 456 7.62 -18.03 -24.07
C ASP A 456 6.21 -18.56 -24.32
N ALA A 457 6.07 -19.63 -25.11
CA ALA A 457 4.78 -20.25 -25.37
C ALA A 457 4.09 -20.71 -24.08
N LEU A 458 4.84 -21.33 -23.15
CA LEU A 458 4.30 -21.77 -21.88
C LEU A 458 3.87 -20.60 -20.99
N ARG A 459 4.65 -19.52 -20.93
CA ARG A 459 4.30 -18.33 -20.14
C ARG A 459 3.05 -17.64 -20.69
N ASN A 460 2.92 -17.50 -22.01
CA ASN A 460 1.69 -16.99 -22.62
C ASN A 460 0.47 -17.87 -22.29
N ALA A 461 0.59 -19.20 -22.33
CA ALA A 461 -0.51 -20.09 -21.96
C ALA A 461 -0.89 -19.96 -20.47
N TRP A 462 0.09 -19.76 -19.59
CA TRP A 462 -0.14 -19.51 -18.17
C TRP A 462 -0.82 -18.16 -17.92
N THR A 463 -0.39 -17.11 -18.62
CA THR A 463 -1.05 -15.80 -18.60
C THR A 463 -2.52 -15.91 -19.01
N VAL A 464 -2.85 -16.68 -20.05
CA VAL A 464 -4.26 -16.88 -20.45
C VAL A 464 -5.07 -17.56 -19.35
N HIS A 465 -4.50 -18.58 -18.70
CA HIS A 465 -5.14 -19.28 -17.59
C HIS A 465 -5.43 -18.34 -16.40
N ASP A 466 -4.42 -17.60 -15.95
CA ASP A 466 -4.57 -16.72 -14.78
C ASP A 466 -5.41 -15.48 -15.11
N ALA A 467 -5.31 -14.95 -16.33
CA ALA A 467 -6.15 -13.85 -16.80
C ALA A 467 -7.63 -14.21 -16.82
N GLU A 468 -7.99 -15.43 -17.22
CA GLU A 468 -9.37 -15.92 -17.15
C GLU A 468 -9.92 -15.77 -15.72
N THR A 469 -9.18 -16.28 -14.75
CA THR A 469 -9.59 -16.26 -13.34
C THR A 469 -9.61 -14.84 -12.79
N TYR A 470 -8.60 -14.03 -13.12
CA TYR A 470 -8.49 -12.63 -12.74
C TYR A 470 -9.68 -11.80 -13.23
N TYR A 471 -9.99 -11.84 -14.53
CA TYR A 471 -11.06 -11.02 -15.10
C TYR A 471 -12.44 -11.43 -14.58
N ARG A 472 -12.65 -12.73 -14.36
CA ARG A 472 -13.88 -13.23 -13.72
C ARG A 472 -14.01 -12.76 -12.26
N ALA A 473 -12.91 -12.67 -11.53
CA ALA A 473 -12.89 -12.15 -10.16
C ALA A 473 -12.98 -10.61 -10.09
N MET A 474 -12.57 -9.89 -11.14
CA MET A 474 -12.51 -8.42 -11.17
C MET A 474 -13.85 -7.73 -10.87
N PHE A 475 -14.97 -8.34 -11.27
CA PHE A 475 -16.32 -7.81 -11.03
C PHE A 475 -16.99 -8.41 -9.77
N GLY A 476 -16.22 -9.16 -8.97
CA GLY A 476 -16.58 -9.69 -7.65
C GLY A 476 -15.85 -8.95 -6.53
N ASP A 477 -15.21 -9.69 -5.62
CA ASP A 477 -14.45 -9.12 -4.50
C ASP A 477 -13.08 -8.57 -4.97
N ARG A 478 -12.81 -7.28 -4.70
CA ARG A 478 -11.59 -6.56 -5.10
C ARG A 478 -10.32 -7.16 -4.50
N VAL A 479 -10.39 -7.73 -3.29
CA VAL A 479 -9.23 -8.36 -2.62
C VAL A 479 -8.78 -9.61 -3.39
N SER A 480 -9.72 -10.36 -3.97
CA SER A 480 -9.43 -11.57 -4.74
C SER A 480 -8.64 -11.28 -6.01
N SER A 481 -9.04 -10.27 -6.79
CA SER A 481 -8.37 -9.94 -8.06
C SER A 481 -6.98 -9.33 -7.88
N TRP A 482 -6.80 -8.48 -6.85
CA TRP A 482 -5.46 -7.95 -6.50
C TRP A 482 -4.49 -9.09 -6.17
N ASN A 483 -4.90 -10.00 -5.29
CA ASN A 483 -4.08 -11.12 -4.87
C ASN A 483 -3.76 -12.11 -6.00
N LEU A 484 -4.67 -12.29 -6.96
CA LEU A 484 -4.42 -13.11 -8.15
C LEU A 484 -3.31 -12.50 -9.01
N ARG A 485 -3.33 -11.17 -9.21
CA ARG A 485 -2.33 -10.46 -10.02
C ARG A 485 -0.94 -10.52 -9.40
N ASP A 486 -0.78 -10.21 -8.12
CA ASP A 486 0.53 -10.25 -7.47
C ASP A 486 1.08 -11.69 -7.32
N ARG A 487 0.21 -12.69 -7.15
CA ARG A 487 0.63 -14.11 -7.20
C ARG A 487 1.12 -14.49 -8.59
N HIS A 488 0.38 -14.12 -9.65
CA HIS A 488 0.82 -14.37 -11.02
C HIS A 488 2.19 -13.75 -11.31
N MET A 489 2.41 -12.48 -10.90
CA MET A 489 3.72 -11.83 -11.07
C MET A 489 4.83 -12.58 -10.32
N ALA A 490 4.56 -13.04 -9.09
CA ALA A 490 5.53 -13.80 -8.31
C ALA A 490 5.84 -15.17 -8.93
N GLU A 491 4.82 -15.89 -9.39
CA GLU A 491 4.97 -17.19 -10.05
C GLU A 491 5.69 -17.07 -11.40
N THR A 492 5.42 -16.03 -12.17
CA THR A 492 6.13 -15.73 -13.42
C THR A 492 7.58 -15.36 -13.16
N LEU A 493 7.86 -14.57 -12.12
CA LEU A 493 9.23 -14.27 -11.69
C LEU A 493 9.98 -15.54 -11.26
N ASP A 494 9.33 -16.43 -10.54
CA ASP A 494 9.90 -17.71 -10.12
C ASP A 494 10.23 -18.62 -11.30
N ALA A 495 9.31 -18.76 -12.25
CA ALA A 495 9.54 -19.50 -13.48
C ALA A 495 10.69 -18.89 -14.30
N LEU A 496 10.83 -17.56 -14.30
CA LEU A 496 11.94 -16.86 -14.96
C LEU A 496 13.27 -17.11 -14.24
N VAL A 497 13.30 -17.12 -12.92
CA VAL A 497 14.48 -17.47 -12.13
C VAL A 497 14.94 -18.88 -12.46
N GLU A 498 14.01 -19.84 -12.56
CA GLU A 498 14.31 -21.23 -12.93
C GLU A 498 14.83 -21.34 -14.37
N HIS A 499 14.15 -20.71 -15.34
CA HIS A 499 14.53 -20.72 -16.75
C HIS A 499 15.92 -20.13 -17.01
N LEU A 500 16.31 -19.12 -16.22
CA LEU A 500 17.60 -18.43 -16.37
C LEU A 500 18.73 -19.03 -15.51
N GLN A 501 18.48 -20.11 -14.75
CA GLN A 501 19.56 -20.77 -14.02
C GLN A 501 20.61 -21.33 -14.99
N PRO A 502 21.92 -21.17 -14.71
CA PRO A 502 22.94 -21.80 -15.53
C PRO A 502 22.90 -23.33 -15.45
N ASP A 503 23.17 -24.01 -16.57
CA ASP A 503 23.21 -25.48 -16.67
C ASP A 503 24.34 -26.12 -15.85
N GLU A 504 25.47 -25.42 -15.67
CA GLU A 504 26.59 -25.93 -14.87
C GLU A 504 26.40 -25.62 -13.38
N PRO A 505 26.49 -26.63 -12.48
CA PRO A 505 26.45 -26.41 -11.05
C PRO A 505 27.67 -25.60 -10.59
N GLY A 506 27.46 -24.32 -10.34
CA GLY A 506 28.40 -23.39 -9.69
C GLY A 506 27.65 -22.37 -8.83
N ASP A 507 28.36 -21.51 -8.11
CA ASP A 507 27.77 -20.50 -7.21
C ASP A 507 26.97 -19.38 -7.92
N ARG A 508 26.90 -19.39 -9.25
CA ARG A 508 26.32 -18.30 -10.05
C ARG A 508 24.81 -18.50 -10.22
N LYS A 509 24.02 -17.91 -9.34
CA LYS A 509 22.55 -17.87 -9.46
C LYS A 509 22.09 -16.83 -10.50
N ALA A 510 20.96 -17.07 -11.15
CA ALA A 510 20.30 -16.05 -11.98
C ALA A 510 19.93 -14.83 -11.12
N ARG A 511 20.41 -13.63 -11.50
CA ARG A 511 20.11 -12.37 -10.78
C ARG A 511 19.19 -11.48 -11.62
N ILE A 512 18.07 -11.04 -11.04
CA ILE A 512 16.98 -10.37 -11.74
C ILE A 512 16.65 -9.04 -11.08
N VAL A 513 16.53 -7.98 -11.89
CA VAL A 513 15.97 -6.70 -11.46
C VAL A 513 14.48 -6.70 -11.78
N VAL A 514 13.65 -6.30 -10.83
CA VAL A 514 12.20 -6.16 -11.02
C VAL A 514 11.82 -4.69 -11.04
N TRP A 515 11.07 -4.24 -12.04
CA TRP A 515 10.51 -2.89 -12.10
C TRP A 515 9.00 -2.96 -11.92
N ALA A 516 8.48 -2.42 -10.84
CA ALA A 516 7.04 -2.37 -10.57
C ALA A 516 6.69 -1.14 -9.72
N HIS A 517 5.42 -0.84 -9.54
CA HIS A 517 4.97 0.22 -8.65
C HIS A 517 5.32 -0.08 -7.18
N ASN A 518 5.49 0.95 -6.35
CA ASN A 518 5.71 0.81 -4.91
C ASN A 518 4.64 -0.06 -4.22
N SER A 519 3.39 0.00 -4.70
CA SER A 519 2.29 -0.83 -4.20
C SER A 519 2.48 -2.33 -4.48
N HIS A 520 3.32 -2.71 -5.44
CA HIS A 520 3.70 -4.10 -5.70
C HIS A 520 5.07 -4.43 -5.08
N VAL A 521 6.02 -3.49 -5.09
CA VAL A 521 7.39 -3.71 -4.58
C VAL A 521 7.49 -3.72 -3.06
N GLY A 522 6.69 -2.93 -2.37
CA GLY A 522 6.71 -2.83 -0.92
C GLY A 522 6.13 -4.06 -0.22
N ASP A 523 6.57 -4.38 0.99
CA ASP A 523 5.97 -5.47 1.79
C ASP A 523 4.57 -5.07 2.29
N ALA A 524 3.52 -5.73 1.82
CA ALA A 524 2.12 -5.44 2.18
C ALA A 524 1.85 -5.50 3.68
N ARG A 525 2.60 -6.32 4.42
CA ARG A 525 2.44 -6.47 5.88
C ARG A 525 2.76 -5.18 6.64
N ALA A 526 3.46 -4.25 6.00
CA ALA A 526 3.80 -2.94 6.52
C ALA A 526 2.82 -1.85 6.07
N THR A 527 1.72 -2.18 5.38
CA THR A 527 0.77 -1.22 4.83
C THR A 527 -0.68 -1.57 5.18
N GLU A 528 -1.60 -0.62 4.99
CA GLU A 528 -3.06 -0.87 5.12
C GLU A 528 -3.54 -2.00 4.21
N MET A 529 -2.90 -2.20 3.05
CA MET A 529 -3.22 -3.29 2.13
C MET A 529 -3.12 -4.66 2.83
N GLY A 530 -2.09 -4.88 3.65
CA GLY A 530 -1.93 -6.12 4.40
C GLY A 530 -2.96 -6.33 5.51
N ALA A 531 -3.62 -5.26 5.98
CA ALA A 531 -4.76 -5.35 6.89
C ALA A 531 -6.07 -5.69 6.15
N GLU A 532 -6.14 -5.41 4.84
CA GLU A 532 -7.23 -5.79 3.93
C GLU A 532 -6.98 -7.15 3.22
N ASP A 533 -6.08 -7.98 3.78
CA ASP A 533 -5.67 -9.28 3.21
C ASP A 533 -5.11 -9.21 1.77
N GLN A 534 -4.66 -8.04 1.33
CA GLN A 534 -3.98 -7.88 0.06
C GLN A 534 -2.50 -8.27 0.18
N LEU A 535 -2.00 -8.91 -0.86
CA LEU A 535 -0.62 -9.34 -1.03
C LEU A 535 0.09 -8.40 -2.00
N THR A 536 1.41 -8.35 -1.87
CA THR A 536 2.27 -7.66 -2.82
C THR A 536 3.38 -8.58 -3.30
N LEU A 537 3.85 -8.36 -4.53
CA LEU A 537 5.01 -9.04 -5.10
C LEU A 537 6.22 -8.96 -4.16
N GLY A 538 6.48 -7.79 -3.57
CA GLY A 538 7.52 -7.57 -2.58
C GLY A 538 7.40 -8.45 -1.34
N GLN A 539 6.20 -8.60 -0.80
CA GLN A 539 5.95 -9.52 0.32
C GLN A 539 6.25 -10.97 -0.10
N LEU A 540 5.71 -11.42 -1.23
CA LEU A 540 5.86 -12.80 -1.72
C LEU A 540 7.34 -13.13 -1.98
N VAL A 541 8.07 -12.22 -2.62
CA VAL A 541 9.51 -12.36 -2.88
C VAL A 541 10.31 -12.35 -1.58
N ARG A 542 10.01 -11.46 -0.61
CA ARG A 542 10.66 -11.48 0.70
C ARG A 542 10.43 -12.79 1.46
N GLN A 543 9.22 -13.33 1.41
CA GLN A 543 8.89 -14.60 2.06
C GLN A 543 9.65 -15.79 1.44
N LYS A 544 9.85 -15.78 0.12
CA LYS A 544 10.53 -16.87 -0.59
C LYS A 544 12.06 -16.76 -0.59
N TYR A 545 12.59 -15.57 -0.87
CA TYR A 545 14.02 -15.35 -1.08
C TYR A 545 14.74 -14.79 0.16
N GLY A 546 14.01 -14.28 1.16
CA GLY A 546 14.58 -13.76 2.40
C GLY A 546 15.65 -12.70 2.15
N ALA A 547 16.84 -12.90 2.73
CA ALA A 547 17.97 -11.97 2.58
C ALA A 547 18.55 -11.91 1.15
N ALA A 548 18.15 -12.81 0.25
CA ALA A 548 18.57 -12.78 -1.16
C ALA A 548 17.72 -11.84 -2.03
N CYS A 549 16.84 -11.03 -1.44
CA CYS A 549 16.15 -9.96 -2.16
C CYS A 549 16.35 -8.58 -1.52
N ARG A 550 16.16 -7.53 -2.33
CA ARG A 550 16.11 -6.12 -1.87
C ARG A 550 14.93 -5.39 -2.50
N CYS A 551 14.20 -4.63 -1.71
CA CYS A 551 13.12 -3.75 -2.15
C CYS A 551 13.56 -2.28 -2.00
N ILE A 552 13.54 -1.54 -3.10
CA ILE A 552 13.88 -0.11 -3.14
C ILE A 552 12.64 0.67 -3.55
N GLY A 553 12.14 1.55 -2.69
CA GLY A 553 10.99 2.42 -2.98
C GLY A 553 11.43 3.79 -3.48
N PHE A 554 10.50 4.51 -4.10
CA PHE A 554 10.66 5.93 -4.44
C PHE A 554 9.61 6.81 -3.75
N SER A 555 9.89 8.10 -3.59
CA SER A 555 8.88 9.07 -3.16
C SER A 555 9.13 10.45 -3.77
N THR A 556 8.08 11.26 -3.86
CA THR A 556 8.13 12.66 -4.34
C THR A 556 7.15 13.53 -3.58
N TYR A 557 7.54 14.77 -3.28
CA TYR A 557 6.69 15.71 -2.56
C TYR A 557 5.72 16.44 -3.50
N ALA A 558 6.17 16.89 -4.67
CA ALA A 558 5.34 17.60 -5.65
C ALA A 558 5.88 17.45 -7.08
N GLY A 559 5.18 18.05 -8.05
CA GLY A 559 5.71 18.17 -9.42
C GLY A 559 4.68 17.95 -10.51
N SER A 560 5.03 17.17 -11.53
CA SER A 560 4.09 16.73 -12.56
C SER A 560 4.22 15.24 -12.87
N VAL A 561 3.14 14.65 -13.37
CA VAL A 561 3.05 13.23 -13.71
C VAL A 561 2.30 13.07 -15.04
N THR A 562 2.66 12.09 -15.85
CA THR A 562 1.82 11.64 -16.96
C THR A 562 0.80 10.65 -16.44
N ALA A 563 -0.48 10.95 -16.57
CA ALA A 563 -1.57 10.09 -16.12
C ALA A 563 -2.79 10.28 -17.00
N ALA A 564 -3.77 9.39 -16.89
CA ALA A 564 -5.10 9.61 -17.44
C ALA A 564 -6.08 10.07 -16.34
N GLU A 565 -7.16 10.73 -16.73
CA GLU A 565 -8.28 11.02 -15.81
C GLU A 565 -9.26 9.84 -15.72
N GLU A 566 -9.28 8.94 -16.68
CA GLU A 566 -10.19 7.78 -16.64
C GLU A 566 -9.55 6.57 -17.31
N TRP A 567 -10.06 5.39 -17.00
CA TRP A 567 -9.58 4.15 -17.58
C TRP A 567 -9.79 4.15 -19.10
N GLY A 568 -8.74 3.84 -19.87
CA GLY A 568 -8.77 3.93 -21.33
C GLY A 568 -8.63 5.35 -21.89
N GLY A 569 -8.55 6.37 -21.02
CA GLY A 569 -8.37 7.75 -21.41
C GLY A 569 -6.99 8.07 -22.00
N PRO A 570 -6.85 9.20 -22.70
CA PRO A 570 -5.58 9.65 -23.25
C PRO A 570 -4.59 10.08 -22.15
N ALA A 571 -3.30 9.98 -22.44
CA ALA A 571 -2.25 10.51 -21.58
C ALA A 571 -2.37 12.04 -21.45
N LYS A 572 -2.32 12.54 -20.22
CA LYS A 572 -2.28 13.95 -19.87
C LYS A 572 -1.08 14.23 -18.96
N ARG A 573 -0.58 15.46 -19.03
CA ARG A 573 0.42 15.95 -18.09
C ARG A 573 -0.29 16.68 -16.97
N GLU A 574 -0.30 16.07 -15.79
CA GLU A 574 -1.02 16.53 -14.60
C GLU A 574 -0.08 17.08 -13.54
N GLY A 575 -0.55 18.04 -12.74
CA GLY A 575 0.18 18.58 -11.59
C GLY A 575 0.03 17.67 -10.35
N VAL A 576 1.15 17.19 -9.82
CA VAL A 576 1.19 16.48 -8.54
C VAL A 576 1.12 17.54 -7.45
N ARG A 577 0.09 17.47 -6.59
CA ARG A 577 -0.08 18.43 -5.50
C ARG A 577 1.06 18.26 -4.48
N PRO A 578 1.38 19.30 -3.70
CA PRO A 578 2.20 19.11 -2.49
C PRO A 578 1.67 17.95 -1.65
N ALA A 579 2.58 17.20 -1.04
CA ALA A 579 2.21 16.06 -0.22
C ALA A 579 1.29 16.46 0.94
N LEU A 580 0.50 15.51 1.40
CA LEU A 580 -0.42 15.76 2.51
C LEU A 580 0.34 15.89 3.83
N GLY A 581 -0.24 16.67 4.74
CA GLY A 581 0.25 16.78 6.11
C GLY A 581 0.41 15.42 6.78
N SER A 582 1.48 15.24 7.54
CA SER A 582 1.87 14.00 8.22
C SER A 582 2.20 12.81 7.31
N SER A 583 2.33 13.03 6.00
CA SER A 583 2.81 12.00 5.06
C SER A 583 4.31 11.76 5.19
N MET A 584 4.78 10.62 4.69
CA MET A 584 6.22 10.40 4.60
C MET A 584 6.86 11.38 3.62
N GLU A 585 6.16 11.77 2.55
CA GLU A 585 6.66 12.68 1.53
C GLU A 585 6.84 14.10 2.07
N GLU A 586 5.92 14.59 2.90
CA GLU A 586 6.11 15.85 3.64
C GLU A 586 7.32 15.77 4.57
N LEU A 587 7.47 14.66 5.29
CA LEU A 587 8.61 14.48 6.17
C LEU A 587 9.95 14.48 5.43
N MET A 588 9.99 13.88 4.22
CA MET A 588 11.18 13.93 3.37
C MET A 588 11.47 15.35 2.88
N HIS A 589 10.43 16.13 2.55
CA HIS A 589 10.53 17.53 2.17
C HIS A 589 11.08 18.42 3.30
N ASP A 590 10.60 18.22 4.53
CA ASP A 590 10.98 19.02 5.71
C ASP A 590 12.46 18.86 6.10
N THR A 591 13.03 17.68 5.83
CA THR A 591 14.22 17.57 4.98
C THR A 591 15.16 18.78 4.83
N GLY A 592 14.72 19.65 3.91
CA GLY A 592 15.56 20.60 3.19
C GLY A 592 16.45 19.95 2.12
N MET A 593 16.49 18.62 2.01
CA MET A 593 17.24 17.90 0.99
C MET A 593 16.37 17.61 -0.24
N THR A 594 16.90 17.82 -1.44
CA THR A 594 16.13 17.69 -2.68
C THR A 594 16.14 16.28 -3.25
N GLU A 595 17.29 15.58 -3.19
CA GLU A 595 17.50 14.29 -3.86
C GLU A 595 18.42 13.41 -3.02
N PHE A 596 17.87 12.37 -2.41
CA PHE A 596 18.62 11.53 -1.46
C PHE A 596 18.07 10.11 -1.36
N VAL A 597 18.86 9.23 -0.74
CA VAL A 597 18.47 7.88 -0.38
C VAL A 597 18.56 7.69 1.13
N LEU A 598 17.60 6.94 1.69
CA LEU A 598 17.61 6.45 3.06
C LEU A 598 17.77 4.92 3.04
N ARG A 599 18.72 4.42 3.84
CA ARG A 599 18.97 3.00 4.05
C ARG A 599 18.15 2.50 5.24
N MET A 600 17.00 1.88 4.97
CA MET A 600 16.04 1.40 5.96
C MET A 600 16.42 0.02 6.53
N ASP A 601 17.33 -0.68 5.87
CA ASP A 601 17.93 -1.93 6.33
C ASP A 601 18.95 -1.76 7.48
N LEU A 602 19.35 -0.52 7.78
CA LEU A 602 20.26 -0.19 8.88
C LEU A 602 19.48 0.22 10.15
N PRO A 603 19.99 -0.05 11.36
CA PRO A 603 19.39 0.46 12.58
C PRO A 603 19.71 1.95 12.78
N GLY A 604 18.81 2.69 13.43
CA GLY A 604 19.04 4.06 13.85
C GLY A 604 17.75 4.83 14.13
N ASP A 605 17.88 5.97 14.82
CA ASP A 605 16.73 6.79 15.25
C ASP A 605 15.84 7.23 14.08
N ALA A 606 16.44 7.58 12.94
CA ALA A 606 15.71 7.90 11.70
C ALA A 606 14.84 6.74 11.21
N ILE A 607 15.31 5.51 11.37
CA ILE A 607 14.58 4.32 10.94
C ILE A 607 13.47 3.99 11.93
N ASP A 608 13.69 4.18 13.23
CA ASP A 608 12.64 4.03 14.24
C ASP A 608 11.51 5.05 14.07
N ILE A 609 11.83 6.28 13.66
CA ILE A 609 10.86 7.29 13.22
C ILE A 609 10.04 6.79 12.02
N LEU A 610 10.71 6.18 11.03
CA LEU A 610 10.10 5.67 9.79
C LEU A 610 9.41 4.31 9.95
N ARG A 611 9.46 3.69 11.14
CA ARG A 611 8.60 2.55 11.51
C ARG A 611 7.22 2.99 12.00
N GLN A 612 7.03 4.28 12.26
CA GLN A 612 5.72 4.81 12.62
C GLN A 612 4.80 4.83 11.40
N PRO A 613 3.53 4.41 11.53
CA PRO A 613 2.54 4.55 10.48
C PRO A 613 2.40 6.00 10.01
N ARG A 614 2.54 6.21 8.69
CA ARG A 614 2.39 7.51 8.02
C ARG A 614 1.63 7.34 6.72
N LEU A 615 1.00 8.42 6.25
CA LEU A 615 0.46 8.44 4.90
C LEU A 615 1.59 8.30 3.89
N GLN A 616 1.35 7.51 2.85
CA GLN A 616 2.27 7.30 1.74
C GLN A 616 1.53 7.44 0.42
N ARG A 617 2.13 8.20 -0.51
CA ARG A 617 1.58 8.45 -1.84
C ARG A 617 1.81 7.27 -2.77
N ALA A 618 0.80 6.97 -3.57
CA ALA A 618 0.83 5.95 -4.61
C ALA A 618 -0.07 6.36 -5.78
N ILE A 619 0.52 6.88 -6.85
CA ILE A 619 -0.22 7.36 -8.03
C ILE A 619 -0.14 6.31 -9.14
N GLY A 620 -1.29 5.70 -9.45
CA GLY A 620 -1.39 4.74 -10.54
C GLY A 620 -1.37 5.39 -11.93
N VAL A 621 -1.92 4.67 -12.90
CA VAL A 621 -2.06 5.12 -14.29
C VAL A 621 -3.18 6.16 -14.47
N ILE A 622 -4.09 6.22 -13.48
CA ILE A 622 -5.13 7.23 -13.34
C ILE A 622 -4.74 8.16 -12.19
N TYR A 623 -4.90 9.47 -12.38
CA TYR A 623 -4.64 10.44 -11.32
C TYR A 623 -5.70 11.54 -11.29
N HIS A 624 -6.19 11.82 -10.07
CA HIS A 624 -7.19 12.84 -9.80
C HIS A 624 -6.75 13.70 -8.60
N PRO A 625 -6.25 14.93 -8.85
CA PRO A 625 -5.80 15.81 -7.77
C PRO A 625 -6.90 16.12 -6.74
N GLY A 626 -8.17 16.16 -7.17
CA GLY A 626 -9.31 16.48 -6.31
C GLY A 626 -9.65 15.41 -5.27
N THR A 627 -9.28 14.15 -5.50
CA THR A 627 -9.58 13.00 -4.62
C THR A 627 -8.32 12.29 -4.14
N GLU A 628 -7.19 13.00 -4.10
CA GLU A 628 -5.87 12.43 -3.85
C GLU A 628 -5.79 11.66 -2.53
N ARG A 629 -6.31 12.23 -1.43
CA ARG A 629 -6.33 11.56 -0.12
C ARG A 629 -7.09 10.23 -0.15
N GLN A 630 -8.18 10.14 -0.90
CA GLN A 630 -9.01 8.93 -0.95
C GLN A 630 -8.47 7.88 -1.92
N SER A 631 -7.81 8.29 -3.01
CA SER A 631 -7.52 7.41 -4.15
C SER A 631 -6.03 7.08 -4.31
N HIS A 632 -5.15 7.91 -3.75
CA HIS A 632 -3.71 7.89 -4.03
C HIS A 632 -2.85 7.90 -2.75
N TYR A 633 -3.45 7.63 -1.59
CA TYR A 633 -2.76 7.51 -0.31
C TYR A 633 -3.26 6.32 0.49
N TYR A 634 -2.33 5.65 1.15
CA TYR A 634 -2.58 4.63 2.18
C TYR A 634 -1.62 4.83 3.34
N HIS A 635 -1.91 4.28 4.51
CA HIS A 635 -0.93 4.25 5.61
C HIS A 635 0.06 3.11 5.45
N ALA A 636 1.32 3.43 5.73
CA ALA A 636 2.42 2.50 5.68
C ALA A 636 3.42 2.76 6.80
N ARG A 637 4.23 1.76 7.09
CA ARG A 637 5.45 1.85 7.89
C ARG A 637 6.64 1.78 6.92
N PRO A 638 7.15 2.92 6.41
CA PRO A 638 8.14 2.94 5.34
C PRO A 638 9.35 2.03 5.58
N ALA A 639 9.91 2.07 6.80
CA ALA A 639 11.08 1.30 7.18
C ALA A 639 10.87 -0.23 7.24
N ASP A 640 9.63 -0.69 7.28
CA ASP A 640 9.29 -2.12 7.20
C ASP A 640 8.89 -2.54 5.79
N GLN A 641 8.49 -1.58 4.96
CA GLN A 641 8.05 -1.80 3.59
C GLN A 641 9.23 -2.00 2.63
N PHE A 642 10.31 -1.23 2.79
CA PHE A 642 11.48 -1.22 1.88
C PHE A 642 12.81 -1.42 2.62
N ASP A 643 13.85 -1.83 1.90
CA ASP A 643 15.24 -1.82 2.39
C ASP A 643 15.91 -0.47 2.16
N ALA A 644 15.47 0.27 1.13
CA ALA A 644 15.88 1.65 0.91
C ALA A 644 14.73 2.46 0.27
N LEU A 645 14.74 3.78 0.52
CA LEU A 645 13.83 4.73 -0.10
C LEU A 645 14.63 5.83 -0.77
N ILE A 646 14.36 6.07 -2.05
CA ILE A 646 14.93 7.17 -2.84
C ILE A 646 13.90 8.29 -2.91
N HIS A 647 14.25 9.48 -2.46
CA HIS A 647 13.39 10.65 -2.50
C HIS A 647 13.88 11.65 -3.55
N LEU A 648 12.95 12.15 -4.36
CA LEU A 648 13.14 13.27 -5.28
C LEU A 648 12.04 14.30 -4.97
N ASP A 649 12.40 15.43 -4.40
CA ASP A 649 11.44 16.40 -3.83
C ASP A 649 10.46 16.95 -4.87
N VAL A 650 10.96 17.28 -6.06
CA VAL A 650 10.15 17.76 -7.18
C VAL A 650 10.46 16.97 -8.44
N THR A 651 9.42 16.40 -9.06
CA THR A 651 9.55 15.52 -10.23
C THR A 651 8.77 16.00 -11.45
N THR A 652 9.06 15.45 -12.63
CA THR A 652 8.44 15.81 -13.90
C THR A 652 7.75 14.65 -14.60
N ALA A 653 6.76 14.97 -15.43
CA ALA A 653 5.97 13.99 -16.15
C ALA A 653 6.79 13.26 -17.22
N ILE A 654 6.76 11.92 -17.21
CA ILE A 654 7.44 11.07 -18.20
C ILE A 654 6.93 11.38 -19.61
N THR A 655 7.83 11.50 -20.58
CA THR A 655 7.44 11.83 -21.96
C THR A 655 7.02 10.58 -22.77
N PRO A 656 5.75 10.45 -23.20
CA PRO A 656 5.34 9.36 -24.09
C PRO A 656 6.06 9.42 -25.43
N LEU A 657 6.24 8.28 -26.12
CA LEU A 657 6.81 8.29 -27.48
C LEU A 657 5.88 8.97 -28.51
N GLU A 658 4.57 8.94 -28.25
CA GLU A 658 3.54 9.56 -29.09
C GLU A 658 2.73 10.56 -28.25
N PRO A 659 3.30 11.75 -27.93
CA PRO A 659 2.61 12.74 -27.11
C PRO A 659 1.38 13.26 -27.84
N THR A 660 0.21 13.14 -27.19
CA THR A 660 -1.03 13.67 -27.74
C THR A 660 -1.07 15.19 -27.61
N ARG A 661 -1.95 15.85 -28.36
CA ARG A 661 -2.18 17.30 -28.20
C ARG A 661 -2.57 17.67 -26.76
N GLN A 662 -3.35 16.83 -26.09
CA GLN A 662 -3.75 17.05 -24.70
C GLN A 662 -2.55 16.97 -23.74
N TRP A 663 -1.59 16.09 -24.01
CA TRP A 663 -0.35 16.03 -23.25
C TRP A 663 0.53 17.27 -23.48
N ILE A 664 0.63 17.74 -24.74
CA ILE A 664 1.41 18.93 -25.12
C ILE A 664 0.83 20.21 -24.52
N ASP A 665 -0.49 20.38 -24.59
CA ASP A 665 -1.18 21.56 -24.07
C ASP A 665 -1.12 21.63 -22.52
N GLY A 666 -0.91 20.48 -21.86
CA GLY A 666 -0.78 20.35 -20.39
C GLY A 666 -2.07 20.71 -19.64
N THR A 667 -2.00 20.77 -18.30
CA THR A 667 -3.06 21.41 -17.50
C THR A 667 -3.05 22.92 -17.76
N ILE A 668 -4.02 23.42 -18.53
CA ILE A 668 -4.33 24.86 -18.59
C ILE A 668 -4.71 25.28 -17.16
N PRO A 669 -4.04 26.27 -16.54
CA PRO A 669 -4.38 26.72 -15.19
C PRO A 669 -5.85 27.14 -15.06
N GLU A 670 -6.48 26.82 -13.93
CA GLU A 670 -7.85 27.20 -13.52
C GLU A 670 -8.12 28.73 -13.45
N THR A 671 -7.29 29.56 -14.09
CA THR A 671 -7.48 31.02 -14.17
C THR A 671 -7.97 31.51 -15.53
N TYR A 672 -8.41 30.63 -16.43
CA TYR A 672 -9.17 31.09 -17.59
C TYR A 672 -10.59 31.46 -17.16
N PRO A 673 -11.02 32.73 -17.25
CA PRO A 673 -12.39 33.08 -16.91
C PRO A 673 -13.31 32.42 -17.96
N SER A 674 -14.09 31.44 -17.54
CA SER A 674 -15.20 30.93 -18.33
C SER A 674 -16.29 32.01 -18.37
N GLY A 675 -16.16 32.92 -19.32
CA GLY A 675 -17.08 34.02 -19.53
C GLY A 675 -16.85 34.68 -20.88
N LEU A 676 -17.46 34.11 -21.92
CA LEU A 676 -18.19 34.82 -22.97
C LEU A 676 -19.11 33.87 -23.72
#